data_AF-A0A962BXS7-F1
#
_entry.id   AF-A0A962BXS7-F1
#
_cell.length_a   1.000
_cell.length_b   1.000
_cell.length_c   1.000
_cell.angle_alpha   90.00
_cell.angle_beta   90.00
_cell.angle_gamma   90.00
#
_symmetry.space_group_name_H-M   'P 1'
#
loop_
_entity.id
_entity.type
_entity.pdbx_description
1 polymer ?
#
loop_
_entity_poly.entity_id
_entity_poly.type
_entity_poly.pdbx_seq_one_letter_code
_entity_poly.pdbx_strand_id
1 'polypeptide(L)'
;DWGVGLRGGRWFEQPLIRLRGGLDYEKGDYDSDQTTFSLGIDKQFRNSPHSLSLEIESYHKTGLFEIDRNDTRAWLLWRYDFGSGSNFRATNPTRDVEVSREVAGDPQPPIVVRNEIAFSDDTYFGFDSSAVQNDAQTELDAVLAAITGGKRVSRVTLTGHTCDIGPETYNQGLSERRAGAVRDYLVSQGVPAGEIDVTGRGELEPKYPNDGEENRRKNRRVDIEFLTVEEHSEPAPPTTKTITEWVKEPVAAPPAWIQRALRNPAKHKRTVDVYRFQTVESNTTLGERQYLNRAPVAADDAVSQHACDLITIPVLANDSDPDGDALSIVAIGATQNGGSVTDNGDGTLGYEPPQDGAVCAGGGDSFTYTVADPSGAESTATVSVGFENVAPVAMDDSGTTDYQMPAFIDALANDSDADGDTLTIVGTTDGAHGYVEIGEDGRLHYVPESGFSGVDQFTYTISDGRETATANVTVTVEAPVDPDNNPPVALADVATTMTGVPVDINVLANDSDADGDTISLVSTSIPTHGSVSIQGDHVVYTPEAGFNGIDSFTYTISDGQDTATAMVSVTVSADGDPDNHPPIARNDIYNYRPGQAVTMNVLHNDEDPDHDELTIIDVQGSEHGTVSIVDGGTRLRWIPDDGYKSLEYLVYTISDGRGGTASAVVTLYDP
;
A
#
# COMPACT_ATOMS: atom_id res chain seq x y z
N ASP A 1 -39.31 17.99 -56.27
CA ASP A 1 -38.69 16.74 -55.79
C ASP A 1 -39.46 16.11 -54.66
N TRP A 2 -39.58 14.79 -54.67
CA TRP A 2 -40.17 14.02 -53.57
C TRP A 2 -39.43 12.68 -53.44
N GLY A 3 -39.34 12.18 -52.20
CA GLY A 3 -38.74 10.89 -51.93
C GLY A 3 -39.66 10.00 -51.11
N VAL A 4 -39.52 8.69 -51.29
CA VAL A 4 -40.15 7.68 -50.46
C VAL A 4 -39.10 6.65 -50.06
N GLY A 5 -39.09 6.31 -48.78
CA GLY A 5 -38.11 5.39 -48.22
C GLY A 5 -38.77 4.34 -47.35
N LEU A 6 -38.26 3.11 -47.45
CA LEU A 6 -38.61 2.02 -46.55
C LEU A 6 -37.34 1.52 -45.87
N ARG A 7 -37.31 1.67 -44.55
CA ARG A 7 -36.21 1.16 -43.72
C ARG A 7 -36.74 0.18 -42.69
N GLY A 8 -36.05 -0.94 -42.55
CA GLY A 8 -36.35 -1.98 -41.59
C GLY A 8 -35.11 -2.36 -40.81
N GLY A 9 -35.28 -2.85 -39.60
CA GLY A 9 -34.17 -3.37 -38.83
C GLY A 9 -34.62 -4.31 -37.74
N ARG A 10 -33.73 -5.20 -37.34
CA ARG A 10 -33.93 -6.15 -36.24
C ARG A 10 -32.80 -6.01 -35.24
N TRP A 11 -33.19 -5.90 -33.98
CA TRP A 11 -32.28 -5.95 -32.84
C TRP A 11 -32.16 -7.38 -32.33
N PHE A 12 -30.95 -7.78 -31.96
CA PHE A 12 -30.64 -9.04 -31.31
C PHE A 12 -30.05 -8.73 -29.94
N GLU A 13 -30.83 -8.96 -28.89
CA GLU A 13 -30.46 -8.64 -27.50
C GLU A 13 -29.23 -9.43 -27.04
N GLN A 14 -29.11 -10.68 -27.47
CA GLN A 14 -27.89 -11.49 -27.36
C GLN A 14 -27.47 -11.79 -28.80
N PRO A 15 -26.55 -11.03 -29.43
CA PRO A 15 -25.29 -10.53 -28.88
C PRO A 15 -25.17 -8.98 -28.83
N LEU A 16 -26.24 -8.22 -28.61
CA LEU A 16 -26.28 -6.74 -28.68
C LEU A 16 -25.92 -6.18 -30.06
N ILE A 17 -26.58 -6.70 -31.09
CA ILE A 17 -26.37 -6.27 -32.47
C ILE A 17 -27.67 -5.78 -33.10
N ARG A 18 -27.61 -4.69 -33.86
CA ARG A 18 -28.70 -4.24 -34.74
C ARG A 18 -28.32 -4.50 -36.18
N LEU A 19 -29.16 -5.21 -36.91
CA LEU A 19 -29.11 -5.21 -38.38
C LEU A 19 -30.17 -4.25 -38.90
N ARG A 20 -29.79 -3.32 -39.76
CA ARG A 20 -30.69 -2.39 -40.45
C ARG A 20 -30.47 -2.46 -41.95
N GLY A 21 -31.53 -2.28 -42.71
CA GLY A 21 -31.48 -2.15 -44.14
C GLY A 21 -32.55 -1.19 -44.64
N GLY A 22 -32.26 -0.49 -45.72
CA GLY A 22 -33.15 0.50 -46.29
C GLY A 22 -33.13 0.49 -47.80
N LEU A 23 -34.27 0.84 -48.37
CA LEU A 23 -34.37 1.22 -49.77
C LEU A 23 -35.10 2.55 -49.84
N ASP A 24 -34.40 3.57 -50.30
CA ASP A 24 -34.92 4.91 -50.49
C ASP A 24 -34.94 5.23 -52.00
N TYR A 25 -36.02 5.85 -52.47
CA TYR A 25 -36.16 6.34 -53.83
C TYR A 25 -36.49 7.82 -53.78
N GLU A 26 -35.71 8.63 -54.47
CA GLU A 26 -35.87 10.08 -54.57
C GLU A 26 -36.06 10.46 -56.02
N LYS A 27 -37.11 11.25 -56.30
CA LYS A 27 -37.34 11.83 -57.62
C LYS A 27 -36.98 13.31 -57.59
N GLY A 28 -36.00 13.65 -58.40
CA GLY A 28 -35.50 14.99 -58.66
C GLY A 28 -36.20 15.69 -59.83
N ASP A 29 -35.82 16.94 -60.06
CA ASP A 29 -36.20 17.71 -61.23
C ASP A 29 -35.43 17.22 -62.49
N TYR A 30 -35.92 17.58 -63.68
CA TYR A 30 -35.31 17.19 -64.98
C TYR A 30 -35.20 15.67 -65.22
N ASP A 31 -36.21 14.90 -64.83
CA ASP A 31 -36.26 13.43 -64.93
C ASP A 31 -35.05 12.74 -64.29
N SER A 32 -34.50 13.35 -63.23
CA SER A 32 -33.51 12.69 -62.39
C SER A 32 -34.18 11.91 -61.27
N ASP A 33 -33.62 10.75 -60.95
CA ASP A 33 -34.04 9.94 -59.83
C ASP A 33 -32.85 9.18 -59.23
N GLN A 34 -32.95 8.89 -57.94
CA GLN A 34 -31.94 8.15 -57.20
C GLN A 34 -32.61 7.04 -56.41
N THR A 35 -32.07 5.82 -56.52
CA THR A 35 -32.40 4.71 -55.64
C THR A 35 -31.22 4.41 -54.73
N THR A 36 -31.39 4.51 -53.43
CA THR A 36 -30.36 4.22 -52.42
C THR A 36 -30.72 2.94 -51.68
N PHE A 37 -29.85 1.95 -51.74
CA PHE A 37 -29.86 0.80 -50.85
C PHE A 37 -28.89 1.04 -49.69
N SER A 38 -29.33 0.81 -48.46
CA SER A 38 -28.49 0.88 -47.27
C SER A 38 -28.54 -0.44 -46.50
N LEU A 39 -27.41 -0.83 -45.93
CA LEU A 39 -27.27 -1.96 -45.03
C LEU A 39 -26.30 -1.59 -43.91
N GLY A 40 -26.72 -1.75 -42.66
CA GLY A 40 -25.91 -1.41 -41.50
C GLY A 40 -25.97 -2.47 -40.40
N ILE A 41 -24.85 -2.65 -39.71
CA ILE A 41 -24.73 -3.44 -38.50
C ILE A 41 -24.18 -2.57 -37.38
N ASP A 42 -24.91 -2.46 -36.27
CA ASP A 42 -24.42 -1.84 -35.04
C ASP A 42 -24.08 -2.91 -34.02
N LYS A 43 -22.95 -2.77 -33.35
CA LYS A 43 -22.55 -3.55 -32.18
C LYS A 43 -22.45 -2.63 -30.97
N GLN A 44 -23.16 -2.98 -29.92
CA GLN A 44 -22.99 -2.36 -28.60
C GLN A 44 -22.22 -3.31 -27.67
N PHE A 45 -21.51 -2.73 -26.71
CA PHE A 45 -20.75 -3.47 -25.70
C PHE A 45 -21.48 -3.35 -24.35
N ARG A 46 -21.64 -4.47 -23.63
CA ARG A 46 -22.30 -4.47 -22.31
C ARG A 46 -21.54 -3.56 -21.35
N ASN A 47 -22.28 -2.79 -20.55
CA ASN A 47 -21.74 -1.91 -19.50
C ASN A 47 -20.61 -0.99 -19.98
N SER A 48 -20.58 -0.67 -21.28
CA SER A 48 -19.55 0.13 -21.91
C SER A 48 -20.18 1.25 -22.76
N PRO A 49 -19.77 2.51 -22.58
CA PRO A 49 -20.31 3.65 -23.33
C PRO A 49 -19.87 3.65 -24.80
N HIS A 50 -19.13 2.62 -25.23
CA HIS A 50 -18.62 2.44 -26.57
C HIS A 50 -19.60 1.65 -27.45
N SER A 51 -19.69 2.01 -28.73
CA SER A 51 -20.35 1.20 -29.76
C SER A 51 -19.63 1.32 -31.10
N LEU A 52 -19.85 0.32 -31.96
CA LEU A 52 -19.26 0.25 -33.29
C LEU A 52 -20.36 0.04 -34.33
N SER A 53 -20.38 0.82 -35.40
CA SER A 53 -21.34 0.69 -36.50
C SER A 53 -20.59 0.54 -37.81
N LEU A 54 -20.93 -0.48 -38.59
CA LEU A 54 -20.52 -0.60 -39.99
C LEU A 54 -21.74 -0.39 -40.86
N GLU A 55 -21.69 0.57 -41.77
CA GLU A 55 -22.80 0.85 -42.69
C GLU A 55 -22.28 0.98 -44.11
N ILE A 56 -23.05 0.41 -45.03
CA ILE A 56 -22.79 0.37 -46.46
C ILE A 56 -24.02 0.94 -47.14
N GLU A 57 -23.81 1.94 -47.98
CA GLU A 57 -24.84 2.51 -48.83
C GLU A 57 -24.40 2.40 -50.28
N SER A 58 -25.31 1.97 -51.13
CA SER A 58 -25.11 1.95 -52.57
C SER A 58 -26.27 2.67 -53.20
N TYR A 59 -26.01 3.70 -54.00
CA TYR A 59 -27.06 4.38 -54.72
C TYR A 59 -26.82 4.37 -56.22
N HIS A 60 -27.92 4.22 -56.94
CA HIS A 60 -28.01 4.33 -58.38
C HIS A 60 -28.73 5.62 -58.74
N LYS A 61 -28.14 6.43 -59.61
CA LYS A 61 -28.72 7.68 -60.10
C LYS A 61 -28.99 7.61 -61.60
N THR A 62 -30.11 8.19 -62.00
CA THR A 62 -30.49 8.42 -63.39
C THR A 62 -30.87 9.89 -63.58
N GLY A 63 -30.73 10.39 -64.82
CA GLY A 63 -30.95 11.79 -65.15
C GLY A 63 -30.02 12.28 -66.25
N LEU A 64 -30.41 13.37 -66.91
CA LEU A 64 -29.70 13.90 -68.09
C LEU A 64 -28.33 14.55 -67.76
N PHE A 65 -28.10 14.91 -66.48
CA PHE A 65 -26.89 15.61 -66.04
C PHE A 65 -26.01 14.78 -65.08
N GLU A 66 -26.40 13.52 -64.81
CA GLU A 66 -25.66 12.65 -63.88
C GLU A 66 -24.58 11.86 -64.62
N ILE A 67 -23.32 12.25 -64.36
CA ILE A 67 -22.12 11.62 -64.93
C ILE A 67 -21.67 10.38 -64.15
N ASP A 68 -21.99 10.31 -62.86
CA ASP A 68 -21.66 9.15 -62.02
C ASP A 68 -22.94 8.52 -61.49
N ARG A 69 -23.29 7.38 -62.10
CA ARG A 69 -24.60 6.75 -61.94
C ARG A 69 -24.64 5.70 -60.84
N ASN A 70 -23.51 5.27 -60.32
CA ASN A 70 -23.45 4.26 -59.27
C ASN A 70 -22.32 4.60 -58.31
N ASP A 71 -22.65 4.73 -57.04
CA ASP A 71 -21.65 4.93 -55.99
C ASP A 71 -21.99 4.00 -54.83
N THR A 72 -20.95 3.39 -54.27
CA THR A 72 -21.05 2.54 -53.09
C THR A 72 -20.05 3.01 -52.07
N ARG A 73 -20.56 3.31 -50.88
CA ARG A 73 -19.79 3.84 -49.76
C ARG A 73 -19.95 2.94 -48.56
N ALA A 74 -18.87 2.79 -47.80
CA ALA A 74 -18.89 2.07 -46.54
C ALA A 74 -18.16 2.89 -45.48
N TRP A 75 -18.68 2.88 -44.26
CA TRP A 75 -18.10 3.59 -43.14
C TRP A 75 -18.14 2.74 -41.88
N LEU A 76 -17.04 2.75 -41.14
CA LEU A 76 -16.94 2.21 -39.80
C LEU A 76 -16.91 3.36 -38.80
N LEU A 77 -17.90 3.43 -37.94
CA LEU A 77 -18.03 4.46 -36.92
C LEU A 77 -17.81 3.83 -35.55
N TRP A 78 -16.85 4.33 -34.80
CA TRP A 78 -16.76 4.09 -33.36
C TRP A 78 -17.33 5.29 -32.62
N ARG A 79 -18.21 5.04 -31.66
CA ARG A 79 -18.92 6.06 -30.91
C ARG A 79 -18.71 5.86 -29.42
N TYR A 80 -18.48 6.97 -28.72
CA TYR A 80 -18.44 7.06 -27.26
C TYR A 80 -19.49 8.06 -26.78
N ASP A 81 -20.39 7.63 -25.89
CA ASP A 81 -21.45 8.49 -25.36
C ASP A 81 -21.07 9.06 -23.98
N PHE A 82 -20.99 10.38 -23.85
CA PHE A 82 -20.71 11.09 -22.58
C PHE A 82 -22.00 11.31 -21.76
N GLY A 83 -21.91 11.15 -20.43
CA GLY A 83 -22.87 11.77 -19.50
C GLY A 83 -24.27 11.15 -19.42
N SER A 84 -24.46 9.85 -19.63
CA SER A 84 -25.78 9.24 -19.39
C SER A 84 -25.70 7.87 -18.71
N GLY A 85 -25.90 7.85 -17.38
CA GLY A 85 -26.20 6.65 -16.60
C GLY A 85 -27.54 5.97 -16.97
N SER A 86 -28.20 6.39 -18.05
CA SER A 86 -29.55 5.97 -18.43
C SER A 86 -29.73 5.62 -19.92
N ASN A 87 -28.69 5.69 -20.77
CA ASN A 87 -28.79 5.18 -22.15
C ASN A 87 -28.17 3.79 -22.34
N PHE A 88 -27.69 3.18 -21.26
CA PHE A 88 -27.49 1.74 -21.21
C PHE A 88 -28.85 1.06 -21.23
N ARG A 89 -29.31 0.63 -22.41
CA ARG A 89 -30.35 -0.39 -22.48
C ARG A 89 -29.75 -1.72 -22.00
N ALA A 90 -29.53 -1.82 -20.70
CA ALA A 90 -29.56 -3.09 -20.01
C ALA A 90 -30.97 -3.64 -20.25
N THR A 91 -31.11 -4.54 -21.22
CA THR A 91 -32.30 -5.39 -21.37
C THR A 91 -32.28 -6.36 -20.21
N ASN A 92 -32.72 -5.82 -19.09
CA ASN A 92 -33.21 -6.38 -17.85
C ASN A 92 -33.17 -5.18 -16.89
N PRO A 93 -34.20 -4.30 -16.88
CA PRO A 93 -34.29 -3.28 -15.84
C PRO A 93 -34.32 -4.04 -14.52
N THR A 94 -33.17 -4.11 -13.85
CA THR A 94 -33.13 -4.60 -12.51
C THR A 94 -33.66 -3.48 -11.66
N ARG A 95 -34.88 -3.64 -11.15
CA ARG A 95 -35.30 -2.80 -10.05
C ARG A 95 -34.48 -3.29 -8.87
N ASP A 96 -33.85 -2.37 -8.14
CA ASP A 96 -33.36 -2.69 -6.82
C ASP A 96 -34.63 -2.97 -6.01
N VAL A 97 -34.92 -4.25 -5.84
CA VAL A 97 -35.98 -4.70 -4.95
C VAL A 97 -35.27 -4.87 -3.63
N GLU A 98 -35.78 -4.19 -2.60
CA GLU A 98 -35.46 -4.55 -1.23
C GLU A 98 -35.92 -5.99 -1.05
N VAL A 99 -34.97 -6.93 -1.18
CA VAL A 99 -35.22 -8.32 -0.89
C VAL A 99 -34.91 -8.47 0.57
N SER A 100 -35.98 -8.40 1.37
CA SER A 100 -35.94 -8.78 2.77
C SER A 100 -35.73 -10.28 2.84
N ARG A 101 -34.46 -10.70 2.82
CA ARG A 101 -34.12 -12.09 3.10
C ARG A 101 -34.13 -12.24 4.61
N GLU A 102 -34.99 -13.14 5.03
CA GLU A 102 -35.10 -13.61 6.39
C GLU A 102 -33.86 -14.44 6.76
N VAL A 103 -32.83 -13.80 7.32
CA VAL A 103 -31.65 -14.51 7.86
C VAL A 103 -31.86 -14.71 9.34
N ALA A 104 -31.51 -15.89 9.85
CA ALA A 104 -31.46 -16.13 11.29
C ALA A 104 -30.60 -15.04 11.94
N GLY A 105 -31.25 -14.15 12.68
CA GLY A 105 -30.61 -13.10 13.43
C GLY A 105 -29.80 -13.66 14.59
N ASP A 106 -28.91 -12.82 15.12
CA ASP A 106 -28.15 -13.16 16.32
C ASP A 106 -29.09 -13.62 17.44
N PRO A 107 -28.72 -14.66 18.21
CA PRO A 107 -29.55 -15.17 19.28
C PRO A 107 -29.88 -14.02 20.24
N GLN A 108 -31.17 -13.69 20.35
CA GLN A 108 -31.62 -12.73 21.34
C GLN A 108 -31.33 -13.28 22.74
N PRO A 109 -30.85 -12.45 23.68
CA PRO A 109 -30.68 -12.87 25.06
C PRO A 109 -32.03 -13.36 25.62
N PRO A 110 -32.03 -14.35 26.53
CA PRO A 110 -33.26 -14.96 27.03
C PRO A 110 -34.16 -13.90 27.68
N ILE A 111 -35.43 -13.88 27.26
CA ILE A 111 -36.44 -13.01 27.84
C ILE A 111 -36.94 -13.68 29.13
N VAL A 112 -36.90 -12.94 30.24
CA VAL A 112 -37.43 -13.40 31.52
C VAL A 112 -38.94 -13.17 31.54
N VAL A 113 -39.73 -14.25 31.53
CA VAL A 113 -41.20 -14.16 31.68
C VAL A 113 -41.59 -14.26 33.16
N ARG A 114 -42.43 -13.34 33.62
CA ARG A 114 -43.02 -13.32 34.96
C ARG A 114 -44.33 -14.12 34.94
N ASN A 115 -44.37 -15.32 35.51
CA ASN A 115 -45.61 -16.09 35.64
C ASN A 115 -46.35 -15.73 36.93
N GLU A 116 -47.57 -15.21 36.82
CA GLU A 116 -48.54 -15.14 37.93
C GLU A 116 -49.42 -16.40 37.88
N ILE A 117 -49.26 -17.32 38.82
CA ILE A 117 -50.07 -18.54 38.89
C ILE A 117 -51.26 -18.27 39.81
N ALA A 118 -52.43 -17.99 39.22
CA ALA A 118 -53.68 -17.91 39.97
C ALA A 118 -54.36 -19.28 40.04
N PHE A 119 -54.77 -19.69 41.23
CA PHE A 119 -55.68 -20.81 41.44
C PHE A 119 -57.04 -20.48 40.80
N SER A 120 -57.59 -21.36 39.96
CA SER A 120 -58.82 -21.09 39.19
C SER A 120 -60.02 -22.03 39.41
N ASP A 121 -59.93 -23.10 40.20
CA ASP A 121 -61.11 -23.90 40.54
C ASP A 121 -62.11 -23.24 41.52
N ASP A 122 -63.35 -23.75 41.47
CA ASP A 122 -64.50 -23.18 42.16
C ASP A 122 -64.66 -23.64 43.64
N THR A 123 -63.75 -24.45 44.21
CA THR A 123 -63.76 -24.80 45.66
C THR A 123 -62.42 -25.20 46.28
N TYR A 124 -61.71 -24.24 46.86
CA TYR A 124 -60.52 -24.55 47.67
C TYR A 124 -60.86 -24.98 49.09
N PHE A 125 -61.88 -24.33 49.66
CA PHE A 125 -62.29 -24.51 51.05
C PHE A 125 -63.79 -24.65 51.16
N GLY A 126 -64.23 -25.50 52.10
CA GLY A 126 -65.63 -25.59 52.47
C GLY A 126 -66.16 -24.30 53.11
N PHE A 127 -67.48 -24.20 53.22
CA PHE A 127 -68.12 -23.14 53.99
C PHE A 127 -67.57 -23.14 55.44
N ASP A 128 -67.15 -21.96 55.91
CA ASP A 128 -66.58 -21.75 57.25
C ASP A 128 -65.46 -22.72 57.65
N SER A 129 -64.66 -23.17 56.68
CA SER A 129 -63.56 -24.11 56.90
C SER A 129 -62.24 -23.58 56.38
N SER A 130 -61.15 -23.94 57.05
CA SER A 130 -59.77 -23.76 56.57
C SER A 130 -59.12 -25.06 56.11
N ALA A 131 -59.85 -26.18 56.10
CA ALA A 131 -59.35 -27.43 55.56
C ALA A 131 -59.38 -27.40 54.03
N VAL A 132 -58.23 -27.64 53.41
CA VAL A 132 -58.07 -27.78 51.96
C VAL A 132 -58.84 -29.04 51.51
N GLN A 133 -59.73 -28.90 50.54
CA GLN A 133 -60.49 -30.03 50.00
C GLN A 133 -59.63 -30.90 49.07
N ASN A 134 -60.03 -32.16 48.86
CA ASN A 134 -59.23 -33.14 48.11
C ASN A 134 -59.12 -32.82 46.60
N ASP A 135 -60.12 -32.16 46.03
CA ASP A 135 -60.12 -31.65 44.66
C ASP A 135 -59.06 -30.53 44.49
N ALA A 136 -59.01 -29.61 45.45
CA ALA A 136 -58.03 -28.51 45.47
C ALA A 136 -56.57 -28.97 45.65
N GLN A 137 -56.33 -30.16 46.20
CA GLN A 137 -54.97 -30.71 46.35
C GLN A 137 -54.32 -31.00 44.99
N THR A 138 -55.10 -31.37 43.97
CA THR A 138 -54.56 -31.67 42.63
C THR A 138 -54.03 -30.40 41.93
N GLU A 139 -54.72 -29.27 42.11
CA GLU A 139 -54.22 -27.98 41.63
C GLU A 139 -53.01 -27.48 42.45
N LEU A 140 -53.04 -27.68 43.78
CA LEU A 140 -51.90 -27.37 44.65
C LEU A 140 -50.65 -28.17 44.27
N ASP A 141 -50.80 -29.41 43.82
CA ASP A 141 -49.69 -30.24 43.31
C ASP A 141 -49.12 -29.70 42.00
N ALA A 142 -49.96 -29.16 41.11
CA ALA A 142 -49.50 -28.50 39.89
C ALA A 142 -48.71 -27.22 40.20
N VAL A 143 -49.16 -26.43 41.17
CA VAL A 143 -48.44 -25.24 41.64
C VAL A 143 -47.16 -25.63 42.40
N LEU A 144 -47.19 -26.70 43.19
CA LEU A 144 -46.02 -27.22 43.89
C LEU A 144 -44.91 -27.63 42.91
N ALA A 145 -45.25 -28.24 41.78
CA ALA A 145 -44.29 -28.57 40.72
C ALA A 145 -43.58 -27.32 40.18
N ALA A 146 -44.32 -26.21 40.01
CA ALA A 146 -43.75 -24.92 39.61
C ALA A 146 -42.89 -24.27 40.71
N ILE A 147 -43.29 -24.41 41.98
CA ILE A 147 -42.53 -23.88 43.14
C ILE A 147 -41.21 -24.62 43.35
N THR A 148 -41.22 -25.95 43.21
CA THR A 148 -40.08 -26.85 43.52
C THR A 148 -39.20 -27.17 42.32
N GLY A 149 -39.62 -26.77 41.10
CA GLY A 149 -38.94 -27.06 39.83
C GLY A 149 -37.57 -26.38 39.61
N GLY A 150 -36.93 -25.85 40.65
CA GLY A 150 -35.56 -25.29 40.60
C GLY A 150 -35.42 -23.94 39.89
N LYS A 151 -36.53 -23.35 39.42
CA LYS A 151 -36.56 -22.11 38.63
C LYS A 151 -37.07 -20.90 39.40
N ARG A 152 -37.45 -21.06 40.67
CA ARG A 152 -37.98 -19.98 41.51
C ARG A 152 -36.87 -19.04 42.00
N VAL A 153 -37.07 -17.72 41.85
CA VAL A 153 -36.12 -16.67 42.27
C VAL A 153 -36.67 -15.72 43.34
N SER A 154 -37.92 -15.90 43.78
CA SER A 154 -38.50 -15.14 44.89
C SER A 154 -39.08 -16.04 45.99
N ARG A 155 -39.42 -15.40 47.11
CA ARG A 155 -40.28 -15.96 48.15
C ARG A 155 -41.68 -16.23 47.58
N VAL A 156 -42.43 -17.14 48.21
CA VAL A 156 -43.82 -17.44 47.88
C VAL A 156 -44.74 -16.66 48.80
N THR A 157 -45.59 -15.83 48.24
CA THR A 157 -46.61 -15.08 48.99
C THR A 157 -47.94 -15.83 48.92
N LEU A 158 -48.56 -16.08 50.07
CA LEU A 158 -49.88 -16.67 50.20
C LEU A 158 -50.84 -15.65 50.80
N THR A 159 -51.87 -15.28 50.05
CA THR A 159 -52.88 -14.32 50.49
C THR A 159 -54.23 -15.02 50.57
N GLY A 160 -54.73 -15.21 51.80
CA GLY A 160 -56.02 -15.84 52.02
C GLY A 160 -57.18 -14.86 51.88
N HIS A 161 -58.28 -15.34 51.30
CA HIS A 161 -59.52 -14.60 51.14
C HIS A 161 -60.74 -15.40 51.64
N THR A 162 -61.82 -14.69 51.93
CA THR A 162 -63.12 -15.29 52.21
C THR A 162 -64.24 -14.38 51.70
N CYS A 163 -65.45 -14.94 51.57
CA CYS A 163 -66.66 -14.14 51.42
C CYS A 163 -67.12 -13.58 52.78
N ASP A 164 -68.18 -12.77 52.74
CA ASP A 164 -68.91 -12.14 53.84
C ASP A 164 -69.66 -13.15 54.73
N ILE A 165 -68.93 -14.06 55.41
CA ILE A 165 -69.52 -15.13 56.23
C ILE A 165 -69.86 -14.65 57.65
N GLY A 166 -69.05 -13.76 58.21
CA GLY A 166 -69.22 -13.21 59.55
C GLY A 166 -68.71 -11.76 59.66
N PRO A 167 -68.43 -11.27 60.88
CA PRO A 167 -67.80 -9.96 61.07
C PRO A 167 -66.43 -9.86 60.38
N GLU A 168 -66.01 -8.68 59.95
CA GLU A 168 -64.72 -8.45 59.26
C GLU A 168 -63.52 -9.09 59.99
N THR A 169 -63.47 -8.98 61.33
CA THR A 169 -62.39 -9.58 62.15
C THR A 169 -62.39 -11.11 62.13
N TYR A 170 -63.58 -11.71 62.03
CA TYR A 170 -63.73 -13.16 61.88
C TYR A 170 -63.29 -13.60 60.49
N ASN A 171 -63.74 -12.89 59.45
CA ASN A 171 -63.41 -13.16 58.06
C ASN A 171 -61.89 -13.03 57.82
N GLN A 172 -61.27 -12.01 58.41
CA GLN A 172 -59.83 -11.81 58.41
C GLN A 172 -59.11 -13.02 59.02
N GLY A 173 -59.45 -13.42 60.24
CA GLY A 173 -58.82 -14.56 60.91
C GLY A 173 -59.07 -15.90 60.20
N LEU A 174 -60.23 -16.10 59.58
CA LEU A 174 -60.52 -17.29 58.77
C LEU A 174 -59.66 -17.33 57.50
N SER A 175 -59.47 -16.20 56.86
CA SER A 175 -58.65 -16.06 55.66
C SER A 175 -57.16 -16.34 55.95
N GLU A 176 -56.64 -15.86 57.09
CA GLU A 176 -55.27 -16.16 57.54
C GLU A 176 -55.08 -17.66 57.83
N ARG A 177 -56.06 -18.31 58.47
CA ARG A 177 -56.01 -19.77 58.71
C ARG A 177 -56.03 -20.57 57.42
N ARG A 178 -56.76 -20.13 56.39
CA ARG A 178 -56.77 -20.75 55.06
C ARG A 178 -55.41 -20.65 54.38
N ALA A 179 -54.81 -19.46 54.36
CA ALA A 179 -53.46 -19.28 53.82
C ALA A 179 -52.41 -20.07 54.62
N GLY A 180 -52.57 -20.16 55.94
CA GLY A 180 -51.75 -21.00 56.81
C GLY A 180 -51.88 -22.50 56.51
N ALA A 181 -53.10 -23.00 56.23
CA ALA A 181 -53.30 -24.40 55.85
C ALA A 181 -52.61 -24.75 54.52
N VAL A 182 -52.62 -23.83 53.56
CA VAL A 182 -51.88 -23.98 52.29
C VAL A 182 -50.37 -23.94 52.51
N ARG A 183 -49.87 -23.04 53.37
CA ARG A 183 -48.46 -23.04 53.79
C ARG A 183 -48.05 -24.39 54.37
N ASP A 184 -48.83 -24.91 55.31
CA ASP A 184 -48.51 -26.17 55.99
C ASP A 184 -48.49 -27.36 55.01
N TYR A 185 -49.40 -27.35 54.02
CA TYR A 185 -49.35 -28.29 52.90
C TYR A 185 -48.04 -28.17 52.11
N LEU A 186 -47.68 -26.99 51.61
CA LEU A 186 -46.45 -26.76 50.83
C LEU A 186 -45.18 -27.13 51.62
N VAL A 187 -45.13 -26.83 52.92
CA VAL A 187 -44.02 -27.20 53.80
C VAL A 187 -43.93 -28.71 53.98
N SER A 188 -45.07 -29.40 54.12
CA SER A 188 -45.10 -30.87 54.21
C SER A 188 -44.57 -31.55 52.95
N GLN A 189 -44.69 -30.88 51.81
CA GLN A 189 -44.21 -31.35 50.50
C GLN A 189 -42.78 -30.87 50.17
N GLY A 190 -42.08 -30.24 51.12
CA GLY A 190 -40.65 -29.94 51.01
C GLY A 190 -40.29 -28.48 50.68
N VAL A 191 -41.25 -27.56 50.62
CA VAL A 191 -40.94 -26.13 50.47
C VAL A 191 -40.46 -25.54 51.81
N PRO A 192 -39.31 -24.86 51.89
CA PRO A 192 -38.83 -24.31 53.16
C PRO A 192 -39.80 -23.28 53.76
N ALA A 193 -40.22 -23.47 55.01
CA ALA A 193 -41.16 -22.58 55.69
C ALA A 193 -40.66 -21.13 55.79
N GLY A 194 -39.32 -20.96 55.86
CA GLY A 194 -38.68 -19.66 55.88
C GLY A 194 -38.77 -18.90 54.56
N GLU A 195 -39.26 -19.49 53.47
CA GLU A 195 -39.37 -18.89 52.13
C GLU A 195 -40.83 -18.59 51.72
N ILE A 196 -41.78 -18.76 52.65
CA ILE A 196 -43.21 -18.53 52.42
C ILE A 196 -43.72 -17.42 53.34
N ASP A 197 -44.28 -16.38 52.74
CA ASP A 197 -44.94 -15.28 53.44
C ASP A 197 -46.45 -15.49 53.41
N VAL A 198 -47.13 -15.35 54.56
CA VAL A 198 -48.56 -15.64 54.71
C VAL A 198 -49.31 -14.41 55.19
N THR A 199 -50.36 -14.04 54.49
CA THR A 199 -51.28 -12.96 54.87
C THR A 199 -52.73 -13.37 54.64
N GLY A 200 -53.66 -12.73 55.34
CA GLY A 200 -55.09 -12.81 55.04
C GLY A 200 -55.63 -11.43 54.72
N ARG A 201 -56.68 -11.36 53.91
CA ARG A 201 -57.37 -10.11 53.53
C ARG A 201 -58.86 -10.14 53.79
N GLY A 202 -59.36 -11.17 54.48
CA GLY A 202 -60.77 -11.31 54.83
C GLY A 202 -61.67 -11.16 53.60
N GLU A 203 -62.64 -10.25 53.70
CA GLU A 203 -63.57 -9.89 52.62
C GLU A 203 -63.23 -8.56 51.91
N LEU A 204 -62.09 -7.93 52.24
CA LEU A 204 -61.77 -6.55 51.82
C LEU A 204 -61.40 -6.42 50.34
N GLU A 205 -60.94 -7.50 49.73
CA GLU A 205 -60.52 -7.55 48.32
C GLU A 205 -61.15 -8.77 47.62
N PRO A 206 -62.49 -8.76 47.41
CA PRO A 206 -63.17 -9.88 46.78
C PRO A 206 -62.94 -9.83 45.26
N LYS A 207 -62.45 -10.92 44.68
CA LYS A 207 -62.19 -11.03 43.23
C LYS A 207 -63.48 -11.06 42.43
N TYR A 208 -64.54 -11.61 43.02
CA TYR A 208 -65.89 -11.60 42.49
C TYR A 208 -66.82 -10.84 43.45
N PRO A 209 -67.89 -10.20 43.00
CA PRO A 209 -68.81 -9.55 43.91
C PRO A 209 -69.46 -10.60 44.85
N ASN A 210 -69.74 -10.23 46.11
CA ASN A 210 -70.42 -11.14 47.06
C ASN A 210 -71.94 -11.23 46.80
N ASP A 211 -72.36 -11.31 45.55
CA ASP A 211 -73.74 -11.24 45.07
C ASP A 211 -74.29 -12.61 44.65
N GLY A 212 -74.26 -13.56 45.58
CA GLY A 212 -74.81 -14.90 45.38
C GLY A 212 -73.86 -16.01 45.83
N GLU A 213 -74.40 -17.20 46.07
CA GLU A 213 -73.61 -18.30 46.65
C GLU A 213 -72.50 -18.78 45.71
N GLU A 214 -72.70 -18.70 44.40
CA GLU A 214 -71.68 -19.07 43.42
C GLU A 214 -70.45 -18.16 43.49
N ASN A 215 -70.64 -16.84 43.49
CA ASN A 215 -69.53 -15.88 43.58
C ASN A 215 -68.89 -15.87 44.98
N ARG A 216 -69.70 -16.01 46.05
CA ARG A 216 -69.19 -16.18 47.41
C ARG A 216 -68.31 -17.41 47.56
N ARG A 217 -68.67 -18.51 46.89
CA ARG A 217 -67.88 -19.75 46.87
C ARG A 217 -66.51 -19.52 46.20
N LYS A 218 -66.47 -18.81 45.07
CA LYS A 218 -65.22 -18.42 44.36
C LYS A 218 -64.31 -17.51 45.19
N ASN A 219 -64.86 -16.73 46.11
CA ASN A 219 -64.08 -15.89 47.02
C ASN A 219 -63.46 -16.64 48.22
N ARG A 220 -63.80 -17.92 48.44
CA ARG A 220 -63.18 -18.77 49.47
C ARG A 220 -61.89 -19.38 48.93
N ARG A 221 -60.85 -18.55 48.77
CA ARG A 221 -59.62 -18.91 48.04
C ARG A 221 -58.35 -18.47 48.77
N VAL A 222 -57.21 -18.92 48.28
CA VAL A 222 -55.88 -18.40 48.62
C VAL A 222 -55.17 -18.08 47.32
N ASP A 223 -54.72 -16.84 47.16
CA ASP A 223 -53.91 -16.41 46.03
C ASP A 223 -52.44 -16.73 46.36
N ILE A 224 -51.72 -17.34 45.41
CA ILE A 224 -50.31 -17.75 45.56
C ILE A 224 -49.48 -17.02 44.53
N GLU A 225 -48.48 -16.27 44.97
CA GLU A 225 -47.62 -15.47 44.08
C GLU A 225 -46.15 -15.80 44.32
N PHE A 226 -45.40 -16.05 43.24
CA PHE A 226 -43.95 -16.23 43.27
C PHE A 226 -43.37 -16.00 41.88
N LEU A 227 -42.10 -15.62 41.82
CA LEU A 227 -41.37 -15.41 40.58
C LEU A 227 -40.62 -16.69 40.22
N THR A 228 -40.93 -17.24 39.05
CA THR A 228 -40.12 -18.27 38.38
C THR A 228 -39.39 -17.66 37.20
N VAL A 229 -38.12 -18.01 37.01
CA VAL A 229 -37.38 -17.81 35.77
C VAL A 229 -37.59 -19.06 34.93
N GLU A 230 -38.66 -19.06 34.13
CA GLU A 230 -38.76 -20.04 33.05
C GLU A 230 -37.92 -19.57 31.87
N GLU A 231 -36.68 -20.07 31.79
CA GLU A 231 -36.01 -20.14 30.49
C GLU A 231 -36.80 -21.15 29.65
N HIS A 232 -37.69 -20.62 28.82
CA HIS A 232 -38.25 -21.34 27.68
C HIS A 232 -37.65 -20.72 26.43
N SER A 233 -36.84 -21.49 25.71
CA SER A 233 -36.61 -21.19 24.29
C SER A 233 -37.85 -21.70 23.55
N GLU A 234 -38.89 -20.88 23.44
CA GLU A 234 -39.73 -21.04 22.25
C GLU A 234 -38.80 -20.84 21.05
N PRO A 235 -38.90 -21.65 19.98
CA PRO A 235 -38.37 -21.17 18.71
C PRO A 235 -39.12 -19.88 18.45
N ALA A 236 -38.47 -18.74 18.67
CA ALA A 236 -38.97 -17.48 18.17
C ALA A 236 -39.36 -17.76 16.71
N PRO A 237 -40.52 -17.27 16.21
CA PRO A 237 -40.65 -17.17 14.76
C PRO A 237 -39.34 -16.55 14.29
N PRO A 238 -38.64 -17.21 13.33
CA PRO A 238 -37.22 -17.00 13.12
C PRO A 238 -36.96 -15.51 13.21
N THR A 239 -36.10 -15.06 14.12
CA THR A 239 -35.84 -13.62 14.21
C THR A 239 -35.15 -13.29 12.93
N THR A 240 -35.93 -12.80 12.00
CA THR A 240 -35.46 -12.57 10.67
C THR A 240 -34.98 -11.17 10.71
N LYS A 241 -33.66 -11.04 10.88
CA LYS A 241 -33.02 -9.83 10.42
C LYS A 241 -33.34 -9.79 8.94
N THR A 242 -34.28 -8.92 8.60
CA THR A 242 -34.43 -8.41 7.26
C THR A 242 -33.13 -7.67 6.98
N ILE A 243 -32.18 -8.40 6.40
CA ILE A 243 -31.06 -7.73 5.76
C ILE A 243 -31.65 -7.21 4.47
N THR A 244 -31.85 -5.90 4.40
CA THR A 244 -32.16 -5.23 3.14
C THR A 244 -30.90 -5.26 2.30
N GLU A 245 -30.72 -6.34 1.55
CA GLU A 245 -29.82 -6.32 0.41
C GLU A 245 -30.60 -5.82 -0.80
N TRP A 246 -30.05 -4.79 -1.43
CA TRP A 246 -30.54 -4.34 -2.72
C TRP A 246 -30.10 -5.37 -3.77
N VAL A 247 -30.96 -6.37 -3.99
CA VAL A 247 -30.72 -7.40 -5.00
C VAL A 247 -31.32 -6.94 -6.32
N LYS A 248 -30.50 -7.00 -7.36
CA LYS A 248 -30.89 -6.63 -8.72
C LYS A 248 -31.73 -7.74 -9.36
N GLU A 249 -33.05 -7.67 -9.21
CA GLU A 249 -33.98 -8.61 -9.86
C GLU A 249 -34.40 -8.14 -11.26
N PRO A 250 -34.25 -8.95 -12.33
CA PRO A 250 -34.60 -8.55 -13.69
C PRO A 250 -36.12 -8.41 -13.88
N VAL A 251 -36.61 -7.18 -14.04
CA VAL A 251 -38.02 -6.92 -14.35
C VAL A 251 -38.25 -7.03 -15.87
N ALA A 252 -39.30 -7.73 -16.30
CA ALA A 252 -39.69 -7.78 -17.70
C ALA A 252 -40.09 -6.38 -18.20
N ALA A 253 -39.32 -5.82 -19.15
CA ALA A 253 -39.65 -4.51 -19.71
C ALA A 253 -40.97 -4.58 -20.51
N PRO A 254 -41.90 -3.62 -20.34
CA PRO A 254 -43.12 -3.60 -21.13
C PRO A 254 -42.80 -3.42 -22.63
N PRO A 255 -43.60 -4.01 -23.55
CA PRO A 255 -43.28 -4.03 -24.97
C PRO A 255 -43.13 -2.62 -25.56
N ALA A 256 -42.17 -2.47 -26.47
CA ALA A 256 -41.72 -1.19 -27.04
C ALA A 256 -42.80 -0.32 -27.74
N TRP A 257 -44.03 -0.82 -27.94
CA TRP A 257 -45.14 -0.04 -28.50
C TRP A 257 -45.73 0.97 -27.49
N ILE A 258 -45.64 0.70 -26.18
CA ILE A 258 -46.21 1.57 -25.14
C ILE A 258 -45.40 2.87 -24.98
N GLN A 259 -44.07 2.81 -25.08
CA GLN A 259 -43.24 4.03 -25.02
C GLN A 259 -43.34 4.92 -26.27
N ARG A 260 -43.89 4.41 -27.38
CA ARG A 260 -44.10 5.18 -28.61
C ARG A 260 -45.40 5.99 -28.59
N ALA A 261 -46.37 5.60 -27.75
CA ALA A 261 -47.64 6.32 -27.55
C ALA A 261 -47.50 7.59 -26.69
N LEU A 262 -46.50 7.65 -25.80
CA LEU A 262 -46.28 8.76 -24.87
C LEU A 262 -45.48 9.95 -25.44
N ARG A 263 -44.98 9.84 -26.68
CA ARG A 263 -44.21 10.93 -27.35
C ARG A 263 -45.04 11.79 -28.31
N ASN A 264 -46.35 11.57 -28.43
CA ASN A 264 -47.21 12.35 -29.32
C ASN A 264 -48.26 13.14 -28.53
N PRO A 265 -48.07 14.44 -28.25
CA PRO A 265 -49.14 15.26 -27.69
C PRO A 265 -50.07 15.73 -28.82
N ALA A 266 -51.13 14.96 -29.09
CA ALA A 266 -52.27 15.47 -29.82
C ALA A 266 -53.12 16.34 -28.87
N LYS A 267 -53.14 17.65 -29.12
CA LYS A 267 -54.10 18.60 -28.52
C LYS A 267 -55.54 18.17 -28.85
N HIS A 268 -56.36 17.77 -27.87
CA HIS A 268 -57.72 18.33 -27.69
C HIS A 268 -58.49 17.79 -26.46
N LYS A 269 -59.04 18.76 -25.70
CA LYS A 269 -60.26 18.81 -24.85
C LYS A 269 -60.85 17.52 -24.29
N ARG A 270 -61.17 17.52 -22.98
CA ARG A 270 -62.47 17.00 -22.50
C ARG A 270 -62.95 17.64 -21.19
N THR A 271 -64.26 17.84 -21.18
CA THR A 271 -65.12 18.52 -20.20
C THR A 271 -65.80 17.48 -19.29
N VAL A 272 -65.96 17.85 -18.02
CA VAL A 272 -66.94 17.50 -16.96
C VAL A 272 -68.05 16.47 -17.26
N ASP A 273 -68.31 15.53 -16.33
CA ASP A 273 -69.61 15.39 -15.65
C ASP A 273 -69.64 14.46 -14.42
N VAL A 274 -70.59 14.78 -13.53
CA VAL A 274 -70.79 14.45 -12.10
C VAL A 274 -71.67 13.20 -11.90
N TYR A 275 -71.65 12.53 -10.74
CA TYR A 275 -72.84 12.19 -9.92
C TYR A 275 -72.48 11.70 -8.50
N ARG A 276 -73.43 11.96 -7.61
CA ARG A 276 -73.41 12.13 -6.14
C ARG A 276 -73.89 10.86 -5.43
N PHE A 277 -73.37 10.52 -4.25
CA PHE A 277 -74.16 9.93 -3.16
C PHE A 277 -73.62 10.41 -1.80
N GLN A 278 -74.55 10.66 -0.88
CA GLN A 278 -74.34 11.22 0.44
C GLN A 278 -74.83 10.20 1.46
N THR A 279 -73.98 9.83 2.42
CA THR A 279 -74.34 9.01 3.58
C THR A 279 -73.95 9.81 4.83
N VAL A 280 -74.86 9.92 5.78
CA VAL A 280 -74.66 10.64 7.06
C VAL A 280 -74.37 9.61 8.13
N GLU A 281 -73.15 9.64 8.68
CA GLU A 281 -72.80 8.98 9.93
C GLU A 281 -72.73 10.03 11.04
N SER A 282 -73.42 9.76 12.15
CA SER A 282 -73.33 10.56 13.37
C SER A 282 -72.18 10.05 14.23
N ASN A 283 -71.06 10.77 14.25
CA ASN A 283 -70.00 10.57 15.23
C ASN A 283 -70.24 11.44 16.45
N THR A 284 -70.25 10.83 17.63
CA THR A 284 -70.08 11.53 18.90
C THR A 284 -68.62 11.96 19.01
N THR A 285 -68.35 13.27 18.93
CA THR A 285 -67.03 13.82 19.25
C THR A 285 -66.81 13.73 20.76
N LEU A 286 -65.97 12.78 21.20
CA LEU A 286 -65.16 13.03 22.38
C LEU A 286 -64.34 14.30 22.11
N GLY A 287 -64.30 15.22 23.07
CA GLY A 287 -63.45 16.42 22.97
C GLY A 287 -61.99 16.04 22.71
N GLU A 288 -61.18 17.01 22.27
CA GLU A 288 -59.76 16.79 22.00
C GLU A 288 -59.11 15.98 23.13
N ARG A 289 -58.52 14.84 22.79
CA ARG A 289 -57.59 14.15 23.68
C ARG A 289 -56.44 15.11 23.90
N GLN A 290 -56.37 15.72 25.08
CA GLN A 290 -55.16 16.37 25.54
C GLN A 290 -54.15 15.26 25.79
N TYR A 291 -53.23 15.05 24.84
CA TYR A 291 -52.04 14.27 25.11
C TYR A 291 -51.23 15.06 26.15
N LEU A 292 -50.92 14.40 27.26
CA LEU A 292 -50.04 14.99 28.26
C LEU A 292 -48.65 15.03 27.63
N ASN A 293 -48.12 16.22 27.38
CA ASN A 293 -46.76 16.41 26.87
C ASN A 293 -45.76 15.75 27.83
N ARG A 294 -45.06 14.73 27.37
CA ARG A 294 -44.03 14.03 28.13
C ARG A 294 -42.70 14.71 27.86
N ALA A 295 -41.90 14.86 28.91
CA ALA A 295 -40.57 15.44 28.75
C ALA A 295 -39.69 14.57 27.83
N PRO A 296 -38.75 15.19 27.11
CA PRO A 296 -37.78 14.47 26.31
C PRO A 296 -36.87 13.61 27.18
N VAL A 297 -36.17 12.68 26.54
CA VAL A 297 -35.16 11.80 27.15
C VAL A 297 -33.82 12.13 26.50
N ALA A 298 -32.99 12.88 27.23
CA ALA A 298 -31.61 13.14 26.86
C ALA A 298 -30.70 12.01 27.34
N ALA A 299 -29.77 11.55 26.52
CA ALA A 299 -28.83 10.47 26.82
C ALA A 299 -27.40 11.00 26.83
N ASP A 300 -26.57 10.51 27.75
CA ASP A 300 -25.18 10.96 27.85
C ASP A 300 -24.38 10.61 26.57
N ASP A 301 -23.49 11.52 26.19
CA ASP A 301 -22.58 11.40 25.06
C ASP A 301 -21.13 11.19 25.53
N ALA A 302 -20.36 10.47 24.71
CA ALA A 302 -18.93 10.36 24.88
C ALA A 302 -18.24 10.46 23.52
N VAL A 303 -17.15 11.22 23.47
CA VAL A 303 -16.28 11.32 22.30
C VAL A 303 -14.83 11.22 22.76
N SER A 304 -14.00 10.53 21.98
CA SER A 304 -12.54 10.57 22.13
C SER A 304 -11.91 10.90 20.80
N GLN A 305 -10.77 11.59 20.85
CA GLN A 305 -9.92 11.81 19.69
C GLN A 305 -8.45 11.84 20.11
N HIS A 306 -7.57 11.79 19.12
CA HIS A 306 -6.13 11.82 19.34
C HIS A 306 -5.59 13.26 19.33
N ALA A 307 -5.78 13.96 18.20
CA ALA A 307 -5.31 15.33 18.02
C ALA A 307 -6.04 16.32 18.96
N CYS A 308 -5.35 17.39 19.36
CA CYS A 308 -5.90 18.43 20.24
C CYS A 308 -6.67 19.52 19.45
N ASP A 309 -7.62 19.12 18.61
CA ASP A 309 -8.37 20.00 17.69
C ASP A 309 -9.88 20.14 18.04
N LEU A 310 -10.60 21.01 17.32
CA LEU A 310 -12.05 21.20 17.44
C LEU A 310 -12.83 19.90 17.18
N ILE A 311 -13.76 19.57 18.06
CA ILE A 311 -14.61 18.36 17.98
C ILE A 311 -16.05 18.74 17.67
N THR A 312 -16.68 18.08 16.71
CA THR A 312 -18.13 18.20 16.46
C THR A 312 -18.87 16.98 17.04
N ILE A 313 -19.76 17.22 17.99
CA ILE A 313 -20.44 16.19 18.79
C ILE A 313 -21.94 16.19 18.45
N PRO A 314 -22.49 15.12 17.84
CA PRO A 314 -23.90 15.06 17.47
C PRO A 314 -24.81 14.65 18.63
N VAL A 315 -24.95 15.53 19.63
CA VAL A 315 -25.65 15.25 20.90
C VAL A 315 -27.14 14.92 20.76
N LEU A 316 -27.81 15.32 19.66
CA LEU A 316 -29.21 14.94 19.46
C LEU A 316 -29.40 13.56 18.80
N ALA A 317 -28.32 12.84 18.45
CA ALA A 317 -28.41 11.59 17.69
C ALA A 317 -28.94 10.41 18.54
N ASN A 318 -28.72 10.44 19.85
CA ASN A 318 -29.15 9.45 20.84
C ASN A 318 -30.32 9.95 21.72
N ASP A 319 -30.75 11.20 21.55
CA ASP A 319 -31.86 11.80 22.27
C ASP A 319 -33.20 11.49 21.61
N SER A 320 -34.26 11.43 22.42
CA SER A 320 -35.61 11.14 21.90
C SER A 320 -36.71 11.83 22.68
N ASP A 321 -37.81 12.11 22.00
CA ASP A 321 -39.05 12.58 22.62
C ASP A 321 -40.11 11.46 22.59
N PRO A 322 -40.75 11.12 23.73
CA PRO A 322 -41.78 10.08 23.76
C PRO A 322 -43.01 10.38 22.89
N ASP A 323 -43.30 11.64 22.60
CA ASP A 323 -44.39 12.12 21.74
C ASP A 323 -43.94 12.33 20.28
N GLY A 324 -42.64 12.18 20.00
CA GLY A 324 -42.05 12.26 18.66
C GLY A 324 -41.78 13.69 18.20
N ASP A 325 -41.76 14.64 19.14
CA ASP A 325 -41.48 16.05 18.86
C ASP A 325 -40.00 16.30 18.56
N ALA A 326 -39.74 17.35 17.77
CA ALA A 326 -38.38 17.75 17.42
C ALA A 326 -37.70 18.44 18.60
N LEU A 327 -36.49 18.00 18.94
CA LEU A 327 -35.70 18.53 20.04
C LEU A 327 -34.81 19.70 19.60
N SER A 328 -34.58 20.63 20.52
CA SER A 328 -33.65 21.74 20.36
C SER A 328 -32.76 21.89 21.59
N ILE A 329 -31.49 22.25 21.40
CA ILE A 329 -30.56 22.53 22.50
C ILE A 329 -30.91 23.91 23.05
N VAL A 330 -31.19 24.01 24.36
CA VAL A 330 -31.62 25.26 25.01
C VAL A 330 -30.63 25.78 26.04
N ALA A 331 -29.74 24.93 26.55
CA ALA A 331 -28.68 25.35 27.47
C ALA A 331 -27.44 24.45 27.34
N ILE A 332 -26.27 25.05 27.54
CA ILE A 332 -24.98 24.36 27.63
C ILE A 332 -24.34 24.77 28.97
N GLY A 333 -23.92 23.78 29.74
CA GLY A 333 -23.23 23.94 31.01
C GLY A 333 -21.78 24.36 30.82
N ALA A 334 -21.15 24.84 31.89
CA ALA A 334 -19.71 25.10 31.88
C ALA A 334 -18.93 23.79 31.76
N THR A 335 -17.81 23.84 31.05
CA THR A 335 -16.82 22.76 31.01
C THR A 335 -16.10 22.64 32.35
N GLN A 336 -15.72 21.42 32.72
CA GLN A 336 -15.00 21.16 33.96
C GLN A 336 -13.54 21.62 33.87
N ASN A 337 -12.91 21.44 32.71
CA ASN A 337 -11.49 21.66 32.50
C ASN A 337 -11.19 22.79 31.52
N GLY A 338 -12.11 23.73 31.33
CA GLY A 338 -11.85 25.01 30.67
C GLY A 338 -11.94 25.02 29.15
N GLY A 339 -12.41 23.94 28.51
CA GLY A 339 -12.77 23.97 27.09
C GLY A 339 -13.94 24.92 26.80
N SER A 340 -14.14 25.25 25.53
CA SER A 340 -15.25 26.09 25.08
C SER A 340 -16.24 25.28 24.24
N VAL A 341 -17.53 25.49 24.44
CA VAL A 341 -18.59 24.77 23.70
C VAL A 341 -19.50 25.76 22.97
N THR A 342 -19.79 25.48 21.71
CA THR A 342 -20.72 26.26 20.88
C THR A 342 -21.81 25.37 20.29
N ASP A 343 -23.06 25.82 20.34
CA ASP A 343 -24.17 25.20 19.60
C ASP A 343 -24.08 25.57 18.11
N ASN A 344 -24.02 24.57 17.23
CA ASN A 344 -23.98 24.78 15.79
C ASN A 344 -25.38 25.00 15.18
N GLY A 345 -26.45 24.78 15.94
CA GLY A 345 -27.85 25.00 15.52
C GLY A 345 -28.41 23.91 14.61
N ASP A 346 -27.67 22.83 14.39
CA ASP A 346 -28.05 21.67 13.58
C ASP A 346 -28.17 20.38 14.42
N GLY A 347 -28.18 20.50 15.75
CA GLY A 347 -28.20 19.38 16.68
C GLY A 347 -26.81 18.86 17.05
N THR A 348 -25.75 19.54 16.63
CA THR A 348 -24.36 19.26 17.03
C THR A 348 -23.78 20.37 17.89
N LEU A 349 -22.84 20.00 18.77
CA LEU A 349 -22.03 20.93 19.56
C LEU A 349 -20.59 20.94 19.04
N GLY A 350 -20.00 22.12 18.89
CA GLY A 350 -18.56 22.29 18.69
C GLY A 350 -17.85 22.43 20.04
N TYR A 351 -16.89 21.54 20.34
CA TYR A 351 -16.03 21.62 21.52
C TYR A 351 -14.60 22.01 21.09
N GLU A 352 -14.11 23.13 21.60
CA GLU A 352 -12.74 23.61 21.41
C GLU A 352 -11.93 23.37 22.71
N PRO A 353 -10.88 22.53 22.67
CA PRO A 353 -10.05 22.26 23.84
C PRO A 353 -9.33 23.54 24.33
N PRO A 354 -9.02 23.66 25.64
CA PRO A 354 -8.25 24.78 26.16
C PRO A 354 -6.82 24.80 25.60
N GLN A 355 -6.30 26.01 25.33
CA GLN A 355 -4.96 26.19 24.75
C GLN A 355 -3.80 25.80 25.68
N ASP A 356 -4.06 25.55 26.98
CA ASP A 356 -3.03 25.12 27.92
C ASP A 356 -2.62 23.65 27.75
N GLY A 357 -3.33 22.90 26.90
CA GLY A 357 -3.03 21.50 26.55
C GLY A 357 -3.26 20.50 27.69
N ALA A 358 -3.74 20.94 28.86
CA ALA A 358 -3.90 20.07 30.02
C ALA A 358 -5.03 19.04 29.84
N VAL A 359 -6.06 19.39 29.07
CA VAL A 359 -7.11 18.47 28.62
C VAL A 359 -6.56 17.50 27.58
N CYS A 360 -5.78 18.06 26.64
CA CYS A 360 -4.83 17.42 25.71
C CYS A 360 -4.12 16.22 26.38
N ALA A 361 -3.59 16.54 27.57
CA ALA A 361 -3.09 15.77 28.71
C ALA A 361 -3.37 14.27 28.86
N GLY A 362 -4.50 13.80 28.37
CA GLY A 362 -5.23 12.68 28.97
C GLY A 362 -6.07 13.10 30.20
N GLY A 363 -6.22 14.42 30.44
CA GLY A 363 -7.08 14.95 31.50
C GLY A 363 -8.57 14.86 31.16
N GLY A 364 -8.90 14.88 29.87
CA GLY A 364 -10.28 14.90 29.38
C GLY A 364 -11.05 16.15 29.81
N ASP A 365 -12.31 16.26 29.41
CA ASP A 365 -13.22 17.31 29.84
C ASP A 365 -14.65 16.77 29.90
N SER A 366 -15.54 17.46 30.60
CA SER A 366 -16.97 17.15 30.55
C SER A 366 -17.82 18.38 30.81
N PHE A 367 -19.02 18.37 30.24
CA PHE A 367 -20.01 19.42 30.41
C PHE A 367 -21.41 18.83 30.22
N THR A 368 -22.45 19.57 30.61
CA THR A 368 -23.85 19.15 30.40
C THR A 368 -24.50 19.94 29.29
N TYR A 369 -25.52 19.39 28.64
CA TYR A 369 -26.41 20.14 27.74
C TYR A 369 -27.86 19.81 28.07
N THR A 370 -28.76 20.75 27.80
CA THR A 370 -30.20 20.60 28.01
C THR A 370 -30.93 20.73 26.68
N VAL A 371 -31.83 19.78 26.41
CA VAL A 371 -32.72 19.78 25.26
C VAL A 371 -34.14 20.07 25.69
N ALA A 372 -34.91 20.72 24.82
CA ALA A 372 -36.33 20.98 25.02
C ALA A 372 -37.17 20.58 23.80
N ASP A 373 -38.39 20.14 24.07
CA ASP A 373 -39.45 19.98 23.08
C ASP A 373 -40.13 21.35 22.74
N PRO A 374 -40.98 21.43 21.70
CA PRO A 374 -41.69 22.66 21.35
C PRO A 374 -42.70 23.15 22.42
N SER A 375 -43.07 22.28 23.35
CA SER A 375 -43.96 22.58 24.48
C SER A 375 -43.20 23.13 25.70
N GLY A 376 -41.86 23.09 25.67
CA GLY A 376 -40.96 23.60 26.71
C GLY A 376 -40.62 22.61 27.82
N ALA A 377 -40.88 21.30 27.67
CA ALA A 377 -40.36 20.31 28.61
C ALA A 377 -38.88 20.01 28.31
N GLU A 378 -38.07 19.88 29.35
CA GLU A 378 -36.61 19.84 29.26
C GLU A 378 -36.03 18.52 29.81
N SER A 379 -34.89 18.10 29.28
CA SER A 379 -34.04 17.03 29.82
C SER A 379 -32.57 17.38 29.66
N THR A 380 -31.73 16.96 30.60
CA THR A 380 -30.30 17.25 30.63
C THR A 380 -29.50 15.96 30.53
N ALA A 381 -28.42 15.99 29.75
CA ALA A 381 -27.43 14.93 29.64
C ALA A 381 -26.01 15.49 29.74
N THR A 382 -25.03 14.61 29.89
CA THR A 382 -23.60 14.93 30.03
C THR A 382 -22.85 14.51 28.78
N VAL A 383 -21.92 15.35 28.34
CA VAL A 383 -20.92 15.02 27.33
C VAL A 383 -19.58 14.80 28.03
N SER A 384 -18.95 13.66 27.78
CA SER A 384 -17.58 13.35 28.19
C SER A 384 -16.64 13.41 26.99
N VAL A 385 -15.56 14.17 27.11
CA VAL A 385 -14.53 14.33 26.06
C VAL A 385 -13.23 13.70 26.55
N GLY A 386 -12.74 12.71 25.81
CA GLY A 386 -11.47 12.04 26.06
C GLY A 386 -10.42 12.37 25.01
N PHE A 387 -9.15 12.28 25.41
CA PHE A 387 -8.00 12.34 24.49
C PHE A 387 -7.13 11.10 24.69
N GLU A 388 -6.88 10.40 23.60
CA GLU A 388 -6.05 9.19 23.57
C GLU A 388 -4.67 9.53 23.00
N ASN A 389 -3.60 8.99 23.59
CA ASN A 389 -2.23 9.23 23.14
C ASN A 389 -1.72 8.03 22.31
N VAL A 390 -1.09 8.29 21.19
CA VAL A 390 -0.34 7.33 20.39
C VAL A 390 1.14 7.59 20.60
N ALA A 391 1.88 6.57 21.03
CA ALA A 391 3.33 6.70 21.23
C ALA A 391 4.04 7.21 19.96
N PRO A 392 5.11 8.01 20.11
CA PRO A 392 5.84 8.52 18.98
C PRO A 392 6.57 7.39 18.23
N VAL A 393 6.95 7.63 16.99
CA VAL A 393 7.70 6.71 16.15
C VAL A 393 9.08 7.30 15.89
N ALA A 394 10.10 6.68 16.49
CA ALA A 394 11.50 6.98 16.23
C ALA A 394 12.02 6.15 15.04
N MET A 395 12.79 6.76 14.15
CA MET A 395 13.41 6.08 13.00
C MET A 395 14.93 6.09 13.07
N ASP A 396 15.57 5.04 12.54
CA ASP A 396 17.03 4.94 12.57
C ASP A 396 17.70 6.05 11.76
N ASP A 397 18.81 6.56 12.30
CA ASP A 397 19.59 7.65 11.73
C ASP A 397 21.01 7.23 11.33
N SER A 398 21.63 8.08 10.52
CA SER A 398 23.04 7.94 10.19
C SER A 398 23.75 9.28 10.13
N GLY A 399 25.04 9.27 10.45
CA GLY A 399 25.91 10.43 10.36
C GLY A 399 27.31 10.06 9.88
N THR A 400 28.02 11.03 9.34
CA THR A 400 29.44 10.91 9.01
C THR A 400 30.20 12.09 9.62
N THR A 401 31.46 11.88 9.97
CA THR A 401 32.34 12.94 10.45
C THR A 401 33.79 12.65 10.09
N ASP A 402 34.55 13.71 9.92
CA ASP A 402 35.99 13.62 9.68
C ASP A 402 36.70 13.05 10.91
N TYR A 403 37.90 12.53 10.70
CA TYR A 403 38.74 12.01 11.77
C TYR A 403 38.92 13.03 12.91
N GLN A 404 38.66 12.58 14.15
CA GLN A 404 38.73 13.40 15.37
C GLN A 404 37.79 14.62 15.43
N MET A 405 36.77 14.70 14.56
CA MET A 405 35.77 15.75 14.58
C MET A 405 34.42 15.22 15.11
N PRO A 406 33.64 16.05 15.83
CA PRO A 406 32.31 15.66 16.30
C PRO A 406 31.29 15.62 15.15
N ALA A 407 30.34 14.70 15.23
CA ALA A 407 29.18 14.63 14.35
C ALA A 407 27.96 15.30 15.01
N PHE A 408 27.19 16.09 14.24
CA PHE A 408 25.95 16.73 14.69
C PHE A 408 24.77 16.17 13.91
N ILE A 409 23.89 15.43 14.59
CA ILE A 409 22.86 14.61 13.96
C ILE A 409 21.48 15.14 14.36
N ASP A 410 20.68 15.50 13.35
CA ASP A 410 19.30 15.95 13.52
C ASP A 410 18.34 14.76 13.50
N ALA A 411 18.32 14.02 14.61
CA ALA A 411 17.59 12.76 14.73
C ALA A 411 16.06 12.94 14.70
N LEU A 412 15.53 14.13 15.03
CA LEU A 412 14.08 14.35 14.99
C LEU A 412 13.53 14.57 13.57
N ALA A 413 14.40 14.69 12.55
CA ALA A 413 13.99 15.08 11.21
C ALA A 413 13.15 14.02 10.46
N ASN A 414 13.32 12.75 10.82
CA ASN A 414 12.62 11.58 10.27
C ASN A 414 11.64 10.95 11.27
N ASP A 415 11.55 11.48 12.48
CA ASP A 415 10.64 11.02 13.51
C ASP A 415 9.24 11.61 13.34
N SER A 416 8.24 10.92 13.87
CA SER A 416 6.85 11.36 13.74
C SER A 416 6.00 10.97 14.93
N ASP A 417 4.95 11.75 15.14
CA ASP A 417 3.89 11.49 16.10
C ASP A 417 2.54 11.53 15.39
N ALA A 418 1.66 10.57 15.67
CA ALA A 418 0.37 10.48 14.98
C ALA A 418 -0.63 11.54 15.45
N ASP A 419 -0.44 12.05 16.66
CA ASP A 419 -1.33 13.02 17.31
C ASP A 419 -0.86 14.45 17.02
N GLY A 420 0.35 14.59 16.48
CA GLY A 420 0.98 15.86 16.14
C GLY A 420 1.68 16.51 17.33
N ASP A 421 1.94 15.75 18.40
CA ASP A 421 2.62 16.23 19.59
C ASP A 421 4.07 16.62 19.29
N THR A 422 4.60 17.58 20.05
CA THR A 422 5.98 18.05 19.86
C THR A 422 6.96 17.02 20.40
N LEU A 423 7.84 16.52 19.54
CA LEU A 423 8.85 15.54 19.90
C LEU A 423 10.09 16.18 20.52
N THR A 424 10.64 15.53 21.54
CA THR A 424 11.88 15.93 22.21
C THR A 424 12.77 14.72 22.46
N ILE A 425 14.09 14.87 22.30
CA ILE A 425 15.04 13.82 22.69
C ILE A 425 15.23 13.88 24.21
N VAL A 426 14.95 12.77 24.89
CA VAL A 426 14.98 12.66 26.36
C VAL A 426 16.10 11.75 26.88
N GLY A 427 16.75 10.98 25.99
CA GLY A 427 17.84 10.11 26.39
C GLY A 427 18.70 9.64 25.21
N THR A 428 19.93 9.25 25.53
CA THR A 428 20.87 8.67 24.59
C THR A 428 21.79 7.68 25.31
N THR A 429 22.43 6.79 24.55
CA THR A 429 23.51 5.91 25.00
C THR A 429 24.81 6.32 24.33
N ASP A 430 25.93 5.93 24.93
CA ASP A 430 27.23 6.06 24.28
C ASP A 430 27.46 4.94 23.28
N GLY A 431 28.26 5.21 22.26
CA GLY A 431 28.77 4.21 21.35
C GLY A 431 29.90 3.38 21.98
N ALA A 432 30.39 2.39 21.24
CA ALA A 432 31.53 1.60 21.70
C ALA A 432 32.85 2.37 21.62
N HIS A 433 32.91 3.38 20.74
CA HIS A 433 34.11 4.14 20.37
C HIS A 433 33.85 5.65 20.34
N GLY A 434 32.92 6.12 21.15
CA GLY A 434 32.57 7.54 21.28
C GLY A 434 31.47 7.74 22.31
N TYR A 435 31.25 8.99 22.71
CA TYR A 435 30.17 9.36 23.63
C TYR A 435 29.19 10.32 22.95
N VAL A 436 27.96 10.38 23.46
CA VAL A 436 26.88 11.18 22.87
C VAL A 436 26.26 12.09 23.91
N GLU A 437 26.09 13.36 23.53
CA GLU A 437 25.36 14.35 24.32
C GLU A 437 24.20 14.93 23.51
N ILE A 438 23.13 15.34 24.21
CA ILE A 438 22.01 16.07 23.59
C ILE A 438 22.36 17.56 23.66
N GLY A 439 22.54 18.19 22.50
CA GLY A 439 22.90 19.60 22.42
C GLY A 439 21.75 20.54 22.80
N GLU A 440 22.08 21.77 23.20
CA GLU A 440 21.09 22.84 23.44
C GLU A 440 20.29 23.21 22.17
N ASP A 441 20.82 22.87 20.99
CA ASP A 441 20.17 23.03 19.70
C ASP A 441 19.21 21.88 19.35
N GLY A 442 19.04 20.89 20.26
CA GLY A 442 18.15 19.75 20.09
C GLY A 442 18.72 18.62 19.23
N ARG A 443 19.97 18.72 18.78
CA ARG A 443 20.65 17.69 17.98
C ARG A 443 21.48 16.75 18.85
N LEU A 444 21.76 15.55 18.36
CA LEU A 444 22.69 14.61 18.99
C LEU A 444 24.13 14.99 18.59
N HIS A 445 25.00 15.15 19.58
CA HIS A 445 26.40 15.51 19.41
C HIS A 445 27.24 14.27 19.75
N TYR A 446 27.68 13.56 18.72
CA TYR A 446 28.56 12.40 18.88
C TYR A 446 30.01 12.83 18.80
N VAL A 447 30.81 12.45 19.78
CA VAL A 447 32.25 12.71 19.82
C VAL A 447 33.00 11.39 19.82
N PRO A 448 33.77 11.06 18.75
CA PRO A 448 34.53 9.82 18.71
C PRO A 448 35.66 9.81 19.74
N GLU A 449 36.00 8.61 20.22
CA GLU A 449 37.19 8.36 21.01
C GLU A 449 38.43 8.77 20.19
N SER A 450 39.41 9.38 20.87
CA SER A 450 40.62 9.86 20.21
C SER A 450 41.35 8.70 19.51
N GLY A 451 41.58 8.85 18.20
CA GLY A 451 42.25 7.84 17.38
C GLY A 451 41.33 6.84 16.70
N PHE A 452 40.01 6.90 16.94
CA PHE A 452 39.07 6.02 16.28
C PHE A 452 38.76 6.47 14.85
N SER A 453 38.71 5.50 13.95
CA SER A 453 38.17 5.60 12.59
C SER A 453 37.39 4.32 12.29
N GLY A 454 36.24 4.43 11.64
CA GLY A 454 35.34 3.30 11.40
C GLY A 454 33.89 3.62 11.76
N VAL A 455 33.08 2.58 11.94
CA VAL A 455 31.65 2.72 12.23
C VAL A 455 31.41 2.51 13.73
N ASP A 456 30.67 3.43 14.35
CA ASP A 456 30.14 3.29 15.70
C ASP A 456 28.60 3.37 15.69
N GLN A 457 27.96 2.82 16.73
CA GLN A 457 26.50 2.79 16.86
C GLN A 457 26.06 3.06 18.29
N PHE A 458 24.99 3.84 18.42
CA PHE A 458 24.34 4.13 19.68
C PHE A 458 22.83 4.28 19.49
N THR A 459 22.08 4.53 20.56
CA THR A 459 20.62 4.73 20.51
C THR A 459 20.24 6.09 21.08
N TYR A 460 19.13 6.64 20.60
CA TYR A 460 18.47 7.80 21.22
C TYR A 460 17.01 7.48 21.52
N THR A 461 16.43 8.21 22.46
CA THR A 461 15.03 8.07 22.89
C THR A 461 14.33 9.40 22.78
N ILE A 462 13.20 9.42 22.08
CA ILE A 462 12.31 10.57 21.94
C ILE A 462 11.09 10.43 22.85
N SER A 463 10.46 11.56 23.16
CA SER A 463 9.19 11.63 23.88
C SER A 463 8.29 12.69 23.28
N ASP A 464 6.99 12.39 23.24
CA ASP A 464 5.86 13.31 23.00
C ASP A 464 5.42 14.03 24.31
N GLY A 465 6.08 13.75 25.44
CA GLY A 465 5.72 14.24 26.78
C GLY A 465 4.89 13.28 27.63
N ARG A 466 4.43 12.15 27.06
CA ARG A 466 3.67 11.09 27.76
C ARG A 466 4.29 9.71 27.58
N GLU A 467 4.65 9.36 26.36
CA GLU A 467 5.27 8.10 25.97
C GLU A 467 6.62 8.35 25.29
N THR A 468 7.32 7.27 24.97
CA THR A 468 8.69 7.32 24.44
C THR A 468 8.93 6.26 23.39
N ALA A 469 9.81 6.55 22.43
CA ALA A 469 10.30 5.58 21.44
C ALA A 469 11.82 5.70 21.28
N THR A 470 12.48 4.61 20.85
CA THR A 470 13.93 4.51 20.73
C THR A 470 14.32 4.04 19.33
N ALA A 471 15.36 4.63 18.76
CA ALA A 471 15.95 4.22 17.48
C ALA A 471 17.49 4.21 17.55
N ASN A 472 18.13 3.58 16.56
CA ASN A 472 19.58 3.51 16.45
C ASN A 472 20.14 4.67 15.62
N VAL A 473 21.36 5.06 15.92
CA VAL A 473 22.16 5.96 15.11
C VAL A 473 23.45 5.26 14.71
N THR A 474 23.76 5.25 13.42
CA THR A 474 25.03 4.73 12.90
C THR A 474 25.93 5.89 12.47
N VAL A 475 27.10 6.02 13.07
CA VAL A 475 28.07 7.07 12.71
C VAL A 475 29.30 6.46 12.07
N THR A 476 29.70 7.00 10.91
CA THR A 476 30.97 6.65 10.27
C THR A 476 31.99 7.76 10.48
N VAL A 477 33.07 7.46 11.19
CA VAL A 477 34.24 8.33 11.35
C VAL A 477 35.23 8.01 10.26
N GLU A 478 35.53 8.98 9.41
CA GLU A 478 36.48 8.80 8.32
C GLU A 478 37.89 8.53 8.85
N ALA A 479 38.71 7.89 8.01
CA ALA A 479 40.10 7.65 8.32
C ALA A 479 40.86 9.00 8.39
N PRO A 480 41.95 9.08 9.18
CA PRO A 480 42.83 10.25 9.11
C PRO A 480 43.31 10.46 7.68
N VAL A 481 43.16 11.69 7.19
CA VAL A 481 43.82 12.18 5.98
C VAL A 481 44.72 13.33 6.45
N ASP A 482 46.00 13.28 6.08
CA ASP A 482 46.90 14.42 6.25
C ASP A 482 46.64 15.40 5.10
N PRO A 483 46.00 16.56 5.37
CA PRO A 483 45.71 17.53 4.32
C PRO A 483 46.98 18.18 3.74
N ASP A 484 48.12 18.05 4.42
CA ASP A 484 49.41 18.56 3.97
C ASP A 484 50.26 17.49 3.25
N ASN A 485 49.73 16.27 3.07
CA ASN A 485 50.39 15.17 2.34
C ASN A 485 50.76 15.60 0.91
N ASN A 486 52.01 15.39 0.53
CA ASN A 486 52.48 15.55 -0.84
C ASN A 486 52.52 14.16 -1.48
N PRO A 487 51.85 13.95 -2.64
CA PRO A 487 51.87 12.65 -3.31
C PRO A 487 53.30 12.16 -3.60
N PRO A 488 53.51 10.83 -3.63
CA PRO A 488 54.81 10.27 -3.95
C PRO A 488 55.16 10.61 -5.41
N VAL A 489 56.45 10.58 -5.74
CA VAL A 489 56.97 10.82 -7.09
C VAL A 489 57.54 9.52 -7.62
N ALA A 490 56.86 8.95 -8.62
CA ALA A 490 57.32 7.78 -9.37
C ALA A 490 58.16 8.21 -10.58
N LEU A 491 59.32 7.59 -10.80
CA LEU A 491 60.21 7.88 -11.93
C LEU A 491 60.39 6.67 -12.85
N ALA A 492 60.61 6.93 -14.14
CA ALA A 492 60.71 5.86 -15.12
C ALA A 492 61.96 4.99 -14.91
N ASP A 493 61.81 3.69 -15.15
CA ASP A 493 62.87 2.69 -15.01
C ASP A 493 63.23 2.06 -16.36
N VAL A 494 64.47 1.55 -16.43
CA VAL A 494 64.97 0.79 -17.57
C VAL A 494 65.62 -0.49 -17.09
N ALA A 495 65.43 -1.57 -17.85
CA ALA A 495 66.09 -2.85 -17.62
C ALA A 495 66.43 -3.53 -18.94
N THR A 496 67.33 -4.50 -18.88
CA THR A 496 67.67 -5.37 -20.01
C THR A 496 67.57 -6.83 -19.57
N THR A 497 67.17 -7.72 -20.49
CA THR A 497 67.16 -9.16 -20.24
C THR A 497 67.25 -9.94 -21.55
N MET A 498 67.39 -11.25 -21.45
CA MET A 498 67.31 -12.15 -22.59
C MET A 498 65.88 -12.66 -22.79
N THR A 499 65.59 -13.05 -24.03
CA THR A 499 64.34 -13.71 -24.37
C THR A 499 64.09 -14.95 -23.50
N GLY A 500 62.89 -15.05 -22.91
CA GLY A 500 62.52 -16.09 -21.95
C GLY A 500 63.22 -16.07 -20.59
N VAL A 501 64.05 -15.07 -20.27
CA VAL A 501 64.76 -14.97 -18.98
C VAL A 501 64.10 -13.91 -18.09
N PRO A 502 63.59 -14.28 -16.90
CA PRO A 502 63.06 -13.33 -15.94
C PRO A 502 64.13 -12.34 -15.45
N VAL A 503 63.77 -11.08 -15.32
CA VAL A 503 64.57 -10.02 -14.71
C VAL A 503 63.84 -9.42 -13.51
N ASP A 504 64.57 -9.22 -12.43
CA ASP A 504 64.11 -8.59 -11.19
C ASP A 504 64.49 -7.11 -11.22
N ILE A 505 63.51 -6.22 -11.07
CA ILE A 505 63.65 -4.76 -11.20
C ILE A 505 63.17 -4.11 -9.90
N ASN A 506 64.07 -3.38 -9.25
CA ASN A 506 63.72 -2.54 -8.10
C ASN A 506 63.16 -1.20 -8.59
N VAL A 507 61.85 -1.15 -8.81
CA VAL A 507 61.17 0.05 -9.32
C VAL A 507 61.10 1.17 -8.29
N LEU A 508 61.24 0.89 -6.99
CA LEU A 508 61.21 1.93 -5.95
C LEU A 508 62.57 2.63 -5.76
N ALA A 509 63.63 2.20 -6.46
CA ALA A 509 65.00 2.66 -6.20
C ALA A 509 65.24 4.15 -6.53
N ASN A 510 64.46 4.70 -7.45
CA ASN A 510 64.51 6.09 -7.92
C ASN A 510 63.27 6.90 -7.50
N ASP A 511 62.36 6.31 -6.74
CA ASP A 511 61.14 6.94 -6.29
C ASP A 511 61.35 7.68 -4.96
N SER A 512 60.53 8.68 -4.71
CA SER A 512 60.67 9.52 -3.52
C SER A 512 59.35 10.11 -3.07
N ASP A 513 59.26 10.38 -1.79
CA ASP A 513 58.15 11.08 -1.18
C ASP A 513 58.70 12.35 -0.49
N ALA A 514 58.01 13.48 -0.65
CA ALA A 514 58.53 14.76 -0.17
C ALA A 514 58.43 14.91 1.35
N ASP A 515 57.46 14.24 1.97
CA ASP A 515 57.22 14.23 3.41
C ASP A 515 58.05 13.13 4.10
N GLY A 516 58.59 12.21 3.31
CA GLY A 516 59.43 11.11 3.77
C GLY A 516 58.63 9.89 4.18
N ASP A 517 57.39 9.79 3.70
CA ASP A 517 56.52 8.66 3.94
C ASP A 517 57.03 7.39 3.24
N THR A 518 56.62 6.25 3.78
CA THR A 518 57.04 4.96 3.24
C THR A 518 56.26 4.66 1.97
N ILE A 519 56.97 4.58 0.85
CA ILE A 519 56.39 4.25 -0.45
C ILE A 519 56.27 2.72 -0.59
N SER A 520 55.14 2.28 -1.12
CA SER A 520 54.84 0.88 -1.38
C SER A 520 54.35 0.67 -2.82
N LEU A 521 54.69 -0.48 -3.40
CA LEU A 521 54.27 -0.86 -4.74
C LEU A 521 52.85 -1.46 -4.71
N VAL A 522 51.93 -0.87 -5.48
CA VAL A 522 50.49 -1.21 -5.44
C VAL A 522 50.08 -2.10 -6.60
N SER A 523 50.47 -1.74 -7.83
CA SER A 523 50.01 -2.45 -9.03
C SER A 523 50.94 -2.27 -10.23
N THR A 524 50.79 -3.14 -11.23
CA THR A 524 51.48 -3.07 -12.53
C THR A 524 50.51 -3.28 -13.68
N SER A 525 50.75 -2.64 -14.82
CA SER A 525 50.06 -2.98 -16.07
C SER A 525 50.62 -4.26 -16.69
N ILE A 526 49.88 -4.83 -17.64
CA ILE A 526 50.33 -5.99 -18.41
C ILE A 526 51.15 -5.49 -19.61
N PRO A 527 52.40 -5.95 -19.80
CA PRO A 527 53.20 -5.61 -20.98
C PRO A 527 52.73 -6.37 -22.23
N THR A 528 53.21 -5.98 -23.42
CA THR A 528 52.72 -6.55 -24.69
C THR A 528 53.37 -7.89 -25.03
N HIS A 529 54.64 -8.09 -24.64
CA HIS A 529 55.47 -9.23 -25.02
C HIS A 529 56.10 -9.93 -23.81
N GLY A 530 55.36 -10.00 -22.70
CA GLY A 530 55.82 -10.65 -21.48
C GLY A 530 54.76 -10.69 -20.39
N SER A 531 55.22 -10.93 -19.16
CA SER A 531 54.40 -10.90 -17.95
C SER A 531 55.16 -10.22 -16.83
N VAL A 532 54.43 -9.55 -15.92
CA VAL A 532 54.99 -8.89 -14.74
C VAL A 532 54.30 -9.42 -13.51
N SER A 533 55.07 -9.61 -12.43
CA SER A 533 54.56 -9.94 -11.11
C SER A 533 55.25 -9.10 -10.05
N ILE A 534 54.48 -8.67 -9.05
CA ILE A 534 54.99 -7.92 -7.89
C ILE A 534 55.55 -8.92 -6.85
N GLN A 535 56.77 -8.67 -6.37
CA GLN A 535 57.41 -9.43 -5.30
C GLN A 535 57.95 -8.47 -4.24
N GLY A 536 57.09 -8.04 -3.32
CA GLY A 536 57.41 -6.99 -2.36
C GLY A 536 57.60 -5.65 -3.08
N ASP A 537 58.76 -5.03 -2.89
CA ASP A 537 59.13 -3.73 -3.46
C ASP A 537 59.67 -3.82 -4.90
N HIS A 538 59.76 -5.04 -5.42
CA HIS A 538 60.33 -5.33 -6.73
C HIS A 538 59.27 -5.86 -7.69
N VAL A 539 59.54 -5.73 -8.98
CA VAL A 539 58.79 -6.39 -10.05
C VAL A 539 59.66 -7.40 -10.77
N VAL A 540 59.12 -8.58 -11.03
CA VAL A 540 59.75 -9.59 -11.89
C VAL A 540 59.07 -9.58 -13.24
N TYR A 541 59.78 -9.11 -14.27
CA TYR A 541 59.35 -9.16 -15.66
C TYR A 541 59.91 -10.42 -16.33
N THR A 542 59.06 -11.19 -16.99
CA THR A 542 59.45 -12.35 -17.80
C THR A 542 59.00 -12.14 -19.24
N PRO A 543 59.94 -11.94 -20.19
CA PRO A 543 59.60 -11.78 -21.60
C PRO A 543 59.07 -13.07 -22.21
N GLU A 544 58.23 -12.93 -23.24
CA GLU A 544 57.77 -14.02 -24.07
C GLU A 544 58.96 -14.70 -24.77
N ALA A 545 58.95 -16.04 -24.80
CA ALA A 545 60.01 -16.80 -25.44
C ALA A 545 60.05 -16.50 -26.95
N GLY A 546 61.22 -16.10 -27.44
CA GLY A 546 61.45 -15.71 -28.84
C GLY A 546 61.19 -14.23 -29.14
N PHE A 547 60.71 -13.43 -28.18
CA PHE A 547 60.61 -11.98 -28.34
C PHE A 547 61.99 -11.32 -28.33
N ASN A 548 62.20 -10.37 -29.26
CA ASN A 548 63.40 -9.53 -29.38
C ASN A 548 62.96 -8.10 -29.70
N GLY A 549 63.38 -7.14 -28.89
CA GLY A 549 62.94 -5.75 -28.99
C GLY A 549 62.65 -5.12 -27.63
N ILE A 550 61.99 -3.96 -27.64
CA ILE A 550 61.62 -3.24 -26.41
C ILE A 550 60.17 -3.57 -26.04
N ASP A 551 59.95 -3.92 -24.78
CA ASP A 551 58.63 -4.06 -24.16
C ASP A 551 58.49 -3.04 -23.02
N SER A 552 57.27 -2.72 -22.62
CA SER A 552 57.03 -1.77 -21.54
C SER A 552 55.77 -2.05 -20.74
N PHE A 553 55.79 -1.63 -19.48
CA PHE A 553 54.65 -1.65 -18.57
C PHE A 553 54.72 -0.45 -17.62
N THR A 554 53.61 -0.11 -16.98
CA THR A 554 53.58 0.89 -15.91
C THR A 554 53.49 0.22 -14.55
N TYR A 555 53.96 0.91 -13.52
CA TYR A 555 53.77 0.53 -12.12
C TYR A 555 53.22 1.71 -11.32
N THR A 556 52.47 1.41 -10.26
CA THR A 556 51.84 2.41 -9.39
C THR A 556 52.34 2.22 -7.96
N ILE A 557 52.76 3.30 -7.34
CA ILE A 557 53.22 3.38 -5.94
C ILE A 557 52.25 4.19 -5.08
N SER A 558 52.30 3.99 -3.76
CA SER A 558 51.52 4.74 -2.77
C SER A 558 52.32 5.00 -1.50
N ASP A 559 52.15 6.18 -0.92
CA ASP A 559 52.60 6.58 0.42
C ASP A 559 51.59 6.17 1.53
N GLY A 560 50.45 5.59 1.16
CA GLY A 560 49.33 5.24 2.05
C GLY A 560 48.13 6.18 1.96
N GLN A 561 48.25 7.32 1.29
CA GLN A 561 47.18 8.31 1.09
C GLN A 561 46.96 8.63 -0.39
N ASP A 562 48.04 8.90 -1.11
CA ASP A 562 48.07 9.24 -2.52
C ASP A 562 48.82 8.18 -3.34
N THR A 563 48.78 8.34 -4.68
CA THR A 563 49.44 7.40 -5.60
C THR A 563 50.13 8.12 -6.75
N ALA A 564 51.18 7.50 -7.28
CA ALA A 564 51.87 7.93 -8.50
C ALA A 564 52.20 6.75 -9.41
N THR A 565 52.36 7.02 -10.71
CA THR A 565 52.58 5.97 -11.73
C THR A 565 53.73 6.35 -12.66
N ALA A 566 54.62 5.40 -12.94
CA ALA A 566 55.71 5.55 -13.89
C ALA A 566 55.82 4.34 -14.83
N MET A 567 56.66 4.45 -15.86
CA MET A 567 56.86 3.43 -16.89
C MET A 567 58.19 2.71 -16.69
N VAL A 568 58.18 1.38 -16.84
CA VAL A 568 59.37 0.55 -17.01
C VAL A 568 59.52 0.19 -18.50
N SER A 569 60.71 0.42 -19.05
CA SER A 569 61.08 -0.02 -20.39
C SER A 569 62.10 -1.15 -20.31
N VAL A 570 61.80 -2.30 -20.91
CA VAL A 570 62.68 -3.48 -20.91
C VAL A 570 63.17 -3.79 -22.32
N THR A 571 64.48 -3.77 -22.53
CA THR A 571 65.08 -4.23 -23.79
C THR A 571 65.37 -5.73 -23.68
N VAL A 572 64.79 -6.52 -24.60
CA VAL A 572 64.92 -7.97 -24.65
C VAL A 572 65.79 -8.36 -25.84
N SER A 573 66.93 -9.00 -25.58
CA SER A 573 67.85 -9.50 -26.61
C SER A 573 67.74 -11.02 -26.83
N ALA A 574 68.02 -11.46 -28.06
CA ALA A 574 68.02 -12.87 -28.48
C ALA A 574 69.42 -13.49 -28.64
N ASP A 575 70.51 -12.71 -28.53
CA ASP A 575 71.87 -13.10 -28.91
C ASP A 575 72.74 -13.67 -27.77
N GLY A 576 72.27 -13.63 -26.53
CA GLY A 576 72.95 -14.25 -25.39
C GLY A 576 73.95 -13.34 -24.67
N ASP A 577 73.98 -12.04 -24.99
CA ASP A 577 74.63 -11.00 -24.19
C ASP A 577 73.66 -9.81 -24.04
N PRO A 578 73.12 -9.52 -22.83
CA PRO A 578 72.13 -8.47 -22.65
C PRO A 578 72.70 -7.06 -22.85
N ASP A 579 74.03 -6.93 -22.96
CA ASP A 579 74.73 -5.67 -23.18
C ASP A 579 75.18 -5.48 -24.65
N ASN A 580 74.94 -6.45 -25.54
CA ASN A 580 75.31 -6.37 -26.96
C ASN A 580 74.19 -5.72 -27.80
N HIS A 581 74.54 -4.74 -28.63
CA HIS A 581 73.65 -4.08 -29.57
C HIS A 581 73.97 -4.54 -31.00
N PRO A 582 72.96 -4.79 -31.85
CA PRO A 582 73.22 -5.21 -33.22
C PRO A 582 73.90 -4.09 -34.04
N PRO A 583 74.71 -4.47 -35.04
CA PRO A 583 75.40 -3.51 -35.88
C PRO A 583 74.41 -2.72 -36.76
N ILE A 584 74.87 -1.60 -37.31
CA ILE A 584 74.10 -0.71 -38.20
C ILE A 584 74.75 -0.74 -39.58
N ALA A 585 74.10 -1.42 -40.53
CA ALA A 585 74.52 -1.47 -41.93
C ALA A 585 73.93 -0.29 -42.75
N ARG A 586 74.71 0.31 -43.65
CA ARG A 586 74.31 1.47 -44.45
C ARG A 586 74.54 1.25 -45.94
N ASN A 587 73.62 1.73 -46.78
CA ASN A 587 73.70 1.50 -48.23
C ASN A 587 74.95 2.12 -48.86
N ASP A 588 75.48 1.40 -49.85
CA ASP A 588 76.69 1.75 -50.58
C ASP A 588 76.41 2.04 -52.06
N ILE A 589 77.31 2.80 -52.69
CA ILE A 589 77.28 3.03 -54.14
C ILE A 589 78.69 2.89 -54.71
N TYR A 590 78.83 2.06 -55.74
CA TYR A 590 80.09 1.83 -56.43
C TYR A 590 79.94 1.92 -57.96
N ASN A 591 80.99 2.43 -58.62
CA ASN A 591 81.11 2.39 -60.06
C ASN A 591 81.78 1.09 -60.51
N TYR A 592 81.37 0.54 -61.64
CA TYR A 592 82.07 -0.55 -62.31
C TYR A 592 82.36 -0.21 -63.78
N ARG A 593 83.16 -1.06 -64.43
CA ARG A 593 83.35 -1.04 -65.89
C ARG A 593 83.04 -2.43 -66.46
N PRO A 594 82.44 -2.52 -67.65
CA PRO A 594 82.12 -3.80 -68.25
C PRO A 594 83.35 -4.71 -68.38
N GLY A 595 83.23 -5.95 -67.91
CA GLY A 595 84.30 -6.97 -67.94
C GLY A 595 85.41 -6.77 -66.90
N GLN A 596 85.32 -5.78 -66.00
CA GLN A 596 86.28 -5.58 -64.91
C GLN A 596 85.65 -5.91 -63.56
N ALA A 597 86.32 -6.76 -62.78
CA ALA A 597 85.92 -7.03 -61.40
C ALA A 597 86.07 -5.78 -60.52
N VAL A 598 85.09 -5.52 -59.67
CA VAL A 598 85.10 -4.47 -58.64
C VAL A 598 85.24 -5.11 -57.27
N THR A 599 86.08 -4.53 -56.42
CA THR A 599 86.22 -4.92 -55.01
C THR A 599 85.81 -3.74 -54.14
N MET A 600 84.86 -3.96 -53.25
CA MET A 600 84.10 -2.94 -52.54
C MET A 600 84.29 -3.10 -51.04
N ASN A 601 84.60 -2.00 -50.36
CA ASN A 601 84.67 -1.95 -48.90
C ASN A 601 83.33 -1.42 -48.37
N VAL A 602 82.34 -2.30 -48.30
CA VAL A 602 80.98 -1.94 -47.84
C VAL A 602 80.94 -1.62 -46.36
N LEU A 603 81.86 -2.16 -45.56
CA LEU A 603 81.95 -1.88 -44.13
C LEU A 603 82.40 -0.45 -43.76
N HIS A 604 82.74 0.40 -44.75
CA HIS A 604 83.34 1.70 -44.45
C HIS A 604 82.38 2.69 -43.76
N ASN A 605 81.09 2.59 -44.05
CA ASN A 605 80.02 3.41 -43.53
C ASN A 605 79.12 2.66 -42.53
N ASP A 606 79.47 1.41 -42.21
CA ASP A 606 78.80 0.60 -41.21
C ASP A 606 79.41 0.87 -39.83
N GLU A 607 78.61 0.75 -38.78
CA GLU A 607 79.04 0.97 -37.41
C GLU A 607 78.39 -0.04 -36.48
N ASP A 608 79.10 -0.37 -35.40
CA ASP A 608 78.56 -1.14 -34.30
C ASP A 608 78.46 -0.24 -33.06
N PRO A 609 77.31 -0.17 -32.36
CA PRO A 609 77.16 0.69 -31.18
C PRO A 609 78.14 0.34 -30.05
N ASP A 610 78.55 -0.93 -29.94
CA ASP A 610 79.52 -1.42 -28.95
C ASP A 610 80.95 -1.44 -29.48
N HIS A 611 81.15 -0.98 -30.71
CA HIS A 611 82.42 -0.97 -31.43
C HIS A 611 83.01 -2.36 -31.67
N ASP A 612 82.17 -3.38 -31.81
CA ASP A 612 82.61 -4.71 -32.20
C ASP A 612 83.12 -4.78 -33.65
N GLU A 613 83.97 -5.78 -33.93
CA GLU A 613 84.57 -5.95 -35.26
C GLU A 613 83.53 -6.52 -36.24
N LEU A 614 83.25 -5.75 -37.30
CA LEU A 614 82.26 -6.13 -38.31
C LEU A 614 82.83 -7.05 -39.38
N THR A 615 82.06 -8.10 -39.70
CA THR A 615 82.36 -9.02 -40.80
C THR A 615 81.14 -9.24 -41.69
N ILE A 616 81.36 -9.31 -43.00
CA ILE A 616 80.32 -9.66 -43.98
C ILE A 616 80.14 -11.17 -43.94
N ILE A 617 78.92 -11.61 -43.59
CA ILE A 617 78.59 -13.03 -43.43
C ILE A 617 77.73 -13.58 -44.56
N ASP A 618 77.02 -12.72 -45.29
CA ASP A 618 76.22 -13.13 -46.45
C ASP A 618 76.16 -12.03 -47.52
N VAL A 619 75.96 -12.43 -48.78
CA VAL A 619 75.70 -11.52 -49.89
C VAL A 619 74.80 -12.19 -50.94
N GLN A 620 73.75 -11.49 -51.34
CA GLN A 620 72.70 -11.97 -52.24
C GLN A 620 72.34 -10.89 -53.29
N GLY A 621 71.55 -11.27 -54.30
CA GLY A 621 70.91 -10.32 -55.23
C GLY A 621 71.61 -10.07 -56.57
N SER A 622 72.71 -10.78 -56.89
CA SER A 622 73.39 -10.63 -58.18
C SER A 622 72.66 -11.37 -59.31
N GLU A 623 71.93 -10.65 -60.16
CA GLU A 623 71.22 -11.16 -61.35
C GLU A 623 72.09 -11.13 -62.62
N HIS A 624 73.06 -10.22 -62.70
CA HIS A 624 73.87 -9.97 -63.90
C HIS A 624 75.38 -10.00 -63.67
N GLY A 625 75.80 -10.91 -62.80
CA GLY A 625 77.21 -11.16 -62.49
C GLY A 625 77.38 -12.17 -61.38
N THR A 626 78.63 -12.33 -60.93
CA THR A 626 78.97 -13.17 -59.77
C THR A 626 79.50 -12.31 -58.63
N VAL A 627 78.87 -12.43 -57.46
CA VAL A 627 79.31 -11.78 -56.21
C VAL A 627 79.95 -12.81 -55.29
N SER A 628 80.99 -12.41 -54.57
CA SER A 628 81.66 -13.22 -53.56
C SER A 628 82.16 -12.35 -52.41
N ILE A 629 82.15 -12.90 -51.20
CA ILE A 629 82.81 -12.29 -50.04
C ILE A 629 84.30 -12.64 -50.12
N VAL A 630 85.18 -11.64 -49.99
CA VAL A 630 86.63 -11.77 -50.09
C VAL A 630 87.33 -11.11 -48.90
N ASP A 631 88.67 -11.14 -48.89
CA ASP A 631 89.51 -10.50 -47.85
C ASP A 631 89.09 -10.87 -46.42
N GLY A 632 88.77 -12.16 -46.21
CA GLY A 632 88.41 -12.70 -44.89
C GLY A 632 87.06 -12.23 -44.34
N GLY A 633 86.16 -11.72 -45.18
CA GLY A 633 84.86 -11.19 -44.73
C GLY A 633 84.79 -9.67 -44.72
N THR A 634 85.83 -8.96 -45.13
CA THR A 634 85.87 -7.48 -45.03
C THR A 634 85.47 -6.76 -46.31
N ARG A 635 85.39 -7.46 -47.44
CA ARG A 635 85.05 -6.86 -48.74
C ARG A 635 84.18 -7.76 -49.59
N LEU A 636 83.41 -7.14 -50.48
CA LEU A 636 82.73 -7.81 -51.57
C LEU A 636 83.53 -7.70 -52.85
N ARG A 637 83.56 -8.77 -53.64
CA ARG A 637 84.07 -8.77 -55.01
C ARG A 637 82.96 -9.17 -55.97
N TRP A 638 82.65 -8.29 -56.91
CA TRP A 638 81.65 -8.52 -57.94
C TRP A 638 82.29 -8.51 -59.33
N ILE A 639 81.86 -9.44 -60.18
CA ILE A 639 82.30 -9.59 -61.57
C ILE A 639 81.06 -9.51 -62.46
N PRO A 640 80.89 -8.45 -63.27
CA PRO A 640 79.74 -8.32 -64.18
C PRO A 640 79.78 -9.40 -65.27
N ASP A 641 78.60 -9.80 -65.74
CA ASP A 641 78.49 -10.59 -66.97
C ASP A 641 79.03 -9.81 -68.19
N ASP A 642 79.53 -10.55 -69.18
CA ASP A 642 80.15 -9.97 -70.36
C ASP A 642 79.19 -9.02 -71.09
N GLY A 643 79.57 -7.74 -71.17
CA GLY A 643 78.80 -6.71 -71.85
C GLY A 643 77.65 -6.09 -71.04
N TYR A 644 77.50 -6.42 -69.75
CA TYR A 644 76.53 -5.78 -68.87
C TYR A 644 76.84 -4.29 -68.66
N LYS A 645 75.80 -3.44 -68.77
CA LYS A 645 75.87 -1.96 -68.72
C LYS A 645 74.60 -1.35 -68.11
N SER A 646 74.19 -1.84 -66.95
CA SER A 646 73.03 -1.31 -66.21
C SER A 646 73.28 -1.28 -64.70
N LEU A 647 72.24 -0.88 -63.94
CA LEU A 647 72.26 -0.85 -62.48
C LEU A 647 72.13 -2.26 -61.90
N GLU A 648 73.02 -2.62 -60.99
CA GLU A 648 72.93 -3.86 -60.22
C GLU A 648 72.75 -3.54 -58.73
N TYR A 649 71.99 -4.38 -58.02
CA TYR A 649 71.77 -4.27 -56.59
C TYR A 649 72.23 -5.54 -55.87
N LEU A 650 73.06 -5.39 -54.85
CA LEU A 650 73.48 -6.48 -53.98
C LEU A 650 72.98 -6.20 -52.57
N VAL A 651 72.47 -7.21 -51.88
CA VAL A 651 72.17 -7.12 -50.45
C VAL A 651 73.28 -7.84 -49.71
N TYR A 652 73.93 -7.16 -48.76
CA TYR A 652 74.94 -7.77 -47.91
C TYR A 652 74.49 -7.76 -46.46
N THR A 653 74.93 -8.76 -45.70
CA THR A 653 74.66 -8.89 -44.27
C THR A 653 75.98 -8.88 -43.50
N ILE A 654 76.06 -8.03 -42.49
CA ILE A 654 77.19 -7.91 -41.57
C ILE A 654 76.85 -8.53 -40.21
N SER A 655 77.87 -8.97 -39.49
CA SER A 655 77.78 -9.44 -38.11
C SER A 655 78.90 -8.84 -37.26
N ASP A 656 78.56 -8.57 -36.00
CA ASP A 656 79.46 -8.18 -34.91
C ASP A 656 80.28 -9.35 -34.32
N GLY A 657 79.99 -10.59 -34.76
CA GLY A 657 80.61 -11.80 -34.21
C GLY A 657 80.10 -12.21 -32.82
N ARG A 658 79.16 -11.45 -32.24
CA ARG A 658 78.51 -11.69 -30.93
C ARG A 658 77.04 -12.05 -31.05
N GLY A 659 76.49 -12.01 -32.26
CA GLY A 659 75.15 -12.52 -32.59
C GLY A 659 74.24 -11.46 -33.20
N GLY A 660 74.63 -10.19 -33.15
CA GLY A 660 73.99 -9.12 -33.90
C GLY A 660 74.30 -9.21 -35.38
N THR A 661 73.28 -8.92 -36.20
CA THR A 661 73.42 -8.82 -37.66
C THR A 661 72.61 -7.66 -38.21
N ALA A 662 73.07 -7.08 -39.31
CA ALA A 662 72.33 -6.06 -40.06
C ALA A 662 72.58 -6.21 -41.56
N SER A 663 71.66 -5.71 -42.39
CA SER A 663 71.76 -5.81 -43.85
C SER A 663 71.55 -4.46 -44.53
N ALA A 664 72.29 -4.24 -45.61
CA ALA A 664 72.17 -3.05 -46.45
C ALA A 664 72.36 -3.39 -47.94
N VAL A 665 72.09 -2.40 -48.79
CA VAL A 665 72.14 -2.55 -50.25
C VAL A 665 73.35 -1.84 -50.82
N VAL A 666 74.08 -2.52 -51.70
CA VAL A 666 75.07 -1.93 -52.60
C VAL A 666 74.43 -1.67 -53.96
N THR A 667 74.51 -0.43 -54.44
CA THR A 667 74.13 -0.08 -55.82
C THR A 667 75.38 0.03 -56.68
N LEU A 668 75.41 -0.72 -57.77
CA LEU A 668 76.49 -0.77 -58.75
C LEU A 668 76.04 -0.13 -60.06
N TYR A 669 76.84 0.78 -60.61
CA TYR A 669 76.50 1.45 -61.86
C TYR A 669 77.70 1.63 -62.80
N ASP A 670 77.45 1.65 -64.11
CA ASP A 670 78.42 2.05 -65.14
C ASP A 670 78.28 3.58 -65.35
N PRO A 671 79.31 4.39 -65.07
CA PRO A 671 79.23 5.85 -65.08
C PRO A 671 79.07 6.50 -66.45
#